data_AF-L7E7R7-F1
#
_entry.id   AF-L7E7R7-F1
#
_cell.length_a   1.000
_cell.length_b   1.000
_cell.length_c   1.000
_cell.angle_alpha   90.00
_cell.angle_beta   90.00
_cell.angle_gamma   90.00
#
_symmetry.space_group_name_H-M   'P 1'
#
loop_
_entity.id
_entity.type
_entity.pdbx_description
1 polymer ?
#
loop_
_entity_poly.entity_id
_entity_poly.type
_entity_poly.pdbx_seq_one_letter_code
_entity_poly.pdbx_strand_id
1 'polypeptide(L)'
;MIINKRELKQALNRVYLKIKPDTETIQVFQANLTRLLEQCDSKKSEEFNKNLLIDFLKNTYYTDRYFINTKERIDLVIHNNQDVKSPVGVIFETKKPTRTINAEMPRLDHLNTKAFQQLVLYFLRERVTDKNLEIKHLIVTNIYEWFIFDAKIFEELFFANKALVNQFCDFEAGRLSSTKTDFFYQQIAEPAITKVIEQIKFTHFDLRELENLDLLDIYKILSPEHLLKLPFVNDSNTLNKPFYNELLYIIGLTEIKEKGKKLIKPMKAGDRCDGSLIENAISRLDSLDKIAQLKNPEEFGTTDEDRLYNVALRLSINWINRVLFLKLLEAQLIKYHQGDRDFAFLNLAKVPSYDDLDSLFFDVLARETNKREAKVKTSFAHVPYLNSSLFEPTETEQQTIFIGNLRERTLPIFTATVLKDNQGNKRVGELNALAYLFEFLDAYKFDRDELENPQEDSEKLINASVLGLIFEKINGYKDGSFYTPSFITMYMCRETIRRAIVQKFNEVKGWNCKTLDDLYERIEDKREANVIINSLKICDPAVGSGHFLVSALNEIIAIKSELRVLLDTSGKSLKDYRVEVRNDKLLVYDDEGNLFAYHPNNKEKQRVQQALFHEKQTIIEGCLFGVDINPNSVTICRLRLWIELLKNAYYREDGNLETLPNIDINIKCGNSLISRFALDVDVKQVLQKQKFSIEEYRNAVQTYRNAENKEQKREMETLIAKIKAGFSANLLIGDPKKVKLRQLQGELYNLENQGLLFEETKTEQKAREKKVTKLNNEIDKLTAEIADIESGRLYDNASPIQK
;
A
#
# COMPACT_ATOMS: atom_id res chain seq x y z
N MET A 1 -27.82 -12.04 31.31
CA MET A 1 -26.73 -11.70 30.38
C MET A 1 -25.49 -11.46 31.22
N ILE A 2 -24.46 -12.30 31.10
CA ILE A 2 -23.25 -12.18 31.94
C ILE A 2 -22.44 -11.01 31.40
N ILE A 3 -22.32 -9.93 32.17
CA ILE A 3 -21.92 -8.60 31.69
C ILE A 3 -20.47 -8.56 31.17
N ASN A 4 -19.63 -9.57 31.49
CA ASN A 4 -18.18 -9.54 31.25
C ASN A 4 -17.60 -10.68 30.41
N LYS A 5 -18.42 -11.63 29.92
CA LYS A 5 -17.97 -12.67 29.00
C LYS A 5 -17.78 -12.08 27.60
N ARG A 6 -16.64 -12.37 26.96
CA ARG A 6 -16.39 -12.12 25.54
C ARG A 6 -16.60 -13.40 24.75
N GLU A 7 -17.26 -13.28 23.60
CA GLU A 7 -17.33 -14.35 22.62
C GLU A 7 -15.98 -14.57 21.94
N LEU A 8 -15.72 -15.78 21.43
CA LEU A 8 -14.45 -16.14 20.79
C LEU A 8 -14.03 -15.13 19.72
N LYS A 9 -14.96 -14.74 18.86
CA LYS A 9 -14.74 -13.75 17.79
C LYS A 9 -14.41 -12.35 18.29
N GLN A 10 -14.87 -12.00 19.49
CA GLN A 10 -14.59 -10.70 20.12
C GLN A 10 -13.22 -10.68 20.80
N ALA A 11 -12.72 -11.85 21.22
CA ALA A 11 -11.41 -12.01 21.82
C ALA A 11 -10.28 -11.93 20.78
N LEU A 12 -10.51 -12.48 19.60
CA LEU A 12 -9.54 -12.49 18.52
C LEU A 12 -9.34 -11.10 17.89
N ASN A 13 -8.11 -10.83 17.45
CA ASN A 13 -7.86 -9.67 16.60
C ASN A 13 -8.68 -9.81 15.31
N ARG A 14 -9.45 -8.77 14.93
CA ARG A 14 -10.35 -8.79 13.77
C ARG A 14 -9.67 -9.14 12.45
N VAL A 15 -8.37 -8.88 12.30
CA VAL A 15 -7.58 -9.21 11.11
C VAL A 15 -7.11 -10.65 11.16
N TYR A 16 -6.64 -11.13 12.32
CA TYR A 16 -6.25 -12.53 12.50
C TYR A 16 -7.44 -13.49 12.35
N LEU A 17 -8.62 -13.08 12.81
CA LEU A 17 -9.88 -13.78 12.58
C LEU A 17 -10.19 -14.01 11.09
N LYS A 18 -9.59 -13.22 10.18
CA LYS A 18 -9.76 -13.35 8.73
C LYS A 18 -8.66 -14.13 8.02
N ILE A 19 -7.50 -14.36 8.65
CA ILE A 19 -6.44 -15.21 8.10
C ILE A 19 -6.93 -16.66 8.13
N LYS A 20 -7.15 -17.30 6.97
CA LYS A 20 -7.46 -18.73 6.91
C LYS A 20 -6.16 -19.53 6.98
N PRO A 21 -5.97 -20.39 8.00
CA PRO A 21 -4.94 -21.41 7.96
C PRO A 21 -5.22 -22.33 6.77
N ASP A 22 -4.18 -22.90 6.20
CA ASP A 22 -4.32 -23.88 5.13
C ASP A 22 -5.05 -25.14 5.63
N THR A 23 -5.66 -25.87 4.69
CA THR A 23 -6.48 -27.04 4.99
C THR A 23 -5.70 -28.13 5.72
N GLU A 24 -4.42 -28.32 5.41
CA GLU A 24 -3.56 -29.31 6.07
C GLU A 24 -3.34 -28.96 7.54
N THR A 25 -3.06 -27.68 7.85
CA THR A 25 -2.94 -27.17 9.21
C THR A 25 -4.21 -27.40 10.04
N ILE A 26 -5.39 -27.16 9.47
CA ILE A 26 -6.67 -27.41 10.17
C ILE A 26 -6.91 -28.90 10.41
N GLN A 27 -6.54 -29.76 9.45
CA GLN A 27 -6.65 -31.22 9.63
C GLN A 27 -5.73 -31.73 10.74
N VAL A 28 -4.49 -31.23 10.81
CA VAL A 28 -3.54 -31.55 11.90
C VAL A 28 -4.09 -31.09 13.25
N PHE A 29 -4.63 -29.87 13.32
CA PHE A 29 -5.28 -29.38 14.53
C PHE A 29 -6.44 -30.28 14.97
N GLN A 30 -7.33 -30.62 14.05
CA GLN A 30 -8.48 -31.47 14.34
C GLN A 30 -8.03 -32.85 14.85
N ALA A 31 -7.03 -33.47 14.21
CA ALA A 31 -6.49 -34.75 14.64
C ALA A 31 -5.88 -34.69 16.04
N ASN A 32 -5.08 -33.65 16.32
CA ASN A 32 -4.47 -33.46 17.64
C ASN A 32 -5.51 -33.17 18.73
N LEU A 33 -6.55 -32.39 18.42
CA LEU A 33 -7.66 -32.08 19.32
C LEU A 33 -8.47 -33.33 19.67
N THR A 34 -8.83 -34.13 18.67
CA THR A 34 -9.52 -35.41 18.88
C THR A 34 -8.70 -36.34 19.78
N ARG A 35 -7.39 -36.47 19.51
CA ARG A 35 -6.50 -37.28 20.33
C ARG A 35 -6.46 -36.83 21.79
N LEU A 36 -6.40 -35.52 22.05
CA LEU A 36 -6.45 -34.96 23.40
C LEU A 36 -7.74 -35.38 24.12
N LEU A 37 -8.88 -35.20 23.46
CA LEU A 37 -10.20 -35.47 24.04
C LEU A 37 -10.46 -36.97 24.28
N GLU A 38 -9.92 -37.85 23.44
CA GLU A 38 -10.02 -39.32 23.60
C GLU A 38 -9.12 -39.86 24.72
N GLN A 39 -7.96 -39.25 24.94
CA GLN A 39 -6.97 -39.74 25.91
C GLN A 39 -7.12 -39.14 27.31
N CYS A 40 -7.76 -37.98 27.43
CA CYS A 40 -7.97 -37.36 28.73
C CYS A 40 -8.88 -38.23 29.62
N ASP A 41 -8.49 -38.43 30.88
CA ASP A 41 -9.20 -39.32 31.80
C ASP A 41 -9.25 -38.73 33.22
N SER A 42 -10.46 -38.45 33.69
CA SER A 42 -10.76 -37.95 35.04
C SER A 42 -10.27 -38.86 36.18
N LYS A 43 -10.04 -40.15 35.91
CA LYS A 43 -9.50 -41.11 36.89
C LYS A 43 -7.98 -41.04 37.01
N LYS A 44 -7.29 -40.41 36.06
CA LYS A 44 -5.83 -40.22 36.08
C LYS A 44 -5.46 -38.99 36.90
N SER A 45 -4.18 -38.85 37.21
CA SER A 45 -3.67 -37.66 37.92
C SER A 45 -3.85 -36.40 37.08
N GLU A 46 -3.86 -35.25 37.75
CA GLU A 46 -3.86 -33.95 37.07
C GLU A 46 -2.59 -33.79 36.21
N GLU A 47 -1.44 -34.24 36.73
CA GLU A 47 -0.17 -34.25 36.00
C GLU A 47 -0.22 -35.06 34.70
N PHE A 48 -0.88 -36.23 34.72
CA PHE A 48 -1.04 -37.06 33.52
C PHE A 48 -1.80 -36.31 32.43
N ASN A 49 -2.93 -35.70 32.79
CA ASN A 49 -3.77 -34.96 31.85
C ASN A 49 -3.09 -33.65 31.39
N LYS A 50 -2.31 -33.01 32.26
CA LYS A 50 -1.50 -31.84 31.92
C LYS A 50 -0.46 -32.16 30.84
N ASN A 51 0.20 -33.32 30.91
CA ASN A 51 1.13 -33.75 29.86
C ASN A 51 0.44 -33.91 28.50
N LEU A 52 -0.79 -34.45 28.48
CA LEU A 52 -1.58 -34.53 27.23
C LEU A 52 -1.89 -33.14 26.66
N LEU A 53 -2.20 -32.16 27.52
CA LEU A 53 -2.41 -30.77 27.11
C LEU A 53 -1.13 -30.15 26.52
N ILE A 54 0.03 -30.39 27.17
CA ILE A 54 1.34 -29.93 26.67
C ILE A 54 1.62 -30.52 25.29
N ASP A 55 1.40 -31.83 25.11
CA ASP A 55 1.61 -32.52 23.85
C ASP A 55 0.69 -31.99 22.75
N PHE A 56 -0.58 -31.72 23.08
CA PHE A 56 -1.52 -31.09 22.15
C PHE A 56 -1.03 -29.71 21.69
N LEU A 57 -0.65 -28.83 22.63
CA LEU A 57 -0.19 -27.48 22.29
C LEU A 57 1.09 -27.54 21.45
N LYS A 58 2.08 -28.34 21.87
CA LYS A 58 3.35 -28.52 21.14
C LYS A 58 3.09 -28.99 19.71
N ASN A 59 2.45 -30.15 19.56
CA ASN A 59 2.26 -30.80 18.26
C ASN A 59 1.37 -30.02 17.30
N THR A 60 0.58 -29.08 17.81
CA THR A 60 -0.30 -28.24 16.98
C THR A 60 0.35 -26.91 16.60
N TYR A 61 1.10 -26.27 17.50
CA TYR A 61 1.47 -24.85 17.35
C TYR A 61 2.93 -24.52 17.68
N TYR A 62 3.48 -25.13 18.74
CA TYR A 62 4.58 -24.54 19.49
C TYR A 62 5.92 -25.31 19.43
N THR A 63 5.96 -26.57 18.97
CA THR A 63 7.14 -27.46 19.02
C THR A 63 8.45 -26.82 18.53
N ASP A 64 8.41 -26.06 17.42
CA ASP A 64 9.62 -25.54 16.78
C ASP A 64 9.86 -24.05 17.02
N ARG A 65 9.06 -23.37 17.85
CA ARG A 65 9.13 -21.89 17.97
C ARG A 65 9.09 -21.37 19.40
N TYR A 66 8.56 -22.14 20.34
CA TYR A 66 8.34 -21.68 21.71
C TYR A 66 8.60 -22.79 22.73
N PHE A 67 9.16 -22.41 23.88
CA PHE A 67 9.34 -23.34 24.99
C PHE A 67 8.05 -23.45 25.80
N ILE A 68 7.59 -24.69 25.99
CA ILE A 68 6.40 -25.02 26.80
C ILE A 68 6.78 -26.07 27.83
N ASN A 69 6.61 -25.72 29.11
CA ASN A 69 6.82 -26.64 30.22
C ASN A 69 6.18 -26.12 31.51
N THR A 70 6.29 -26.90 32.59
CA THR A 70 6.04 -26.44 33.96
C THR A 70 7.14 -25.45 34.38
N LYS A 71 6.81 -24.48 35.25
CA LYS A 71 7.79 -23.54 35.83
C LYS A 71 7.55 -23.45 37.33
N GLU A 72 8.47 -23.99 38.12
CA GLU A 72 8.40 -24.00 39.59
C GLU A 72 7.06 -24.55 40.13
N ARG A 73 6.20 -23.67 40.67
CA ARG A 73 4.86 -23.99 41.19
C ARG A 73 3.73 -23.58 40.25
N ILE A 74 4.05 -23.06 39.07
CA ILE A 74 3.08 -22.78 38.01
C ILE A 74 2.89 -24.06 37.22
N ASP A 75 1.64 -24.48 37.04
CA ASP A 75 1.29 -25.74 36.39
C ASP A 75 1.89 -25.84 35.00
N LEU A 76 1.73 -24.81 34.18
CA LEU A 76 2.19 -24.77 32.81
C LEU A 76 2.42 -23.33 32.34
N VAL A 77 3.48 -23.11 31.59
CA VAL A 77 3.79 -21.82 30.96
C VAL A 77 4.16 -21.98 29.48
N ILE A 78 3.88 -20.93 28.71
CA ILE A 78 4.43 -20.73 27.35
C ILE A 78 5.38 -19.55 27.42
N HIS A 79 6.63 -19.76 27.02
CA HIS A 79 7.64 -18.71 26.95
C HIS A 79 7.56 -17.94 25.62
N ASN A 80 7.99 -16.68 25.62
CA ASN A 80 7.98 -15.83 24.42
C ASN A 80 8.97 -16.26 23.33
N ASN A 81 9.92 -17.17 23.63
CA ASN A 81 10.86 -17.74 22.68
C ASN A 81 11.12 -19.24 22.97
N GLN A 82 12.03 -19.87 22.23
CA GLN A 82 12.43 -21.28 22.39
C GLN A 82 13.30 -21.56 23.64
N ASP A 83 13.75 -20.54 24.35
CA ASP A 83 14.63 -20.68 25.52
C ASP A 83 13.82 -20.66 26.83
N VAL A 84 14.10 -21.61 27.73
CA VAL A 84 13.55 -21.66 29.10
C VAL A 84 13.86 -20.39 29.91
N LYS A 85 14.91 -19.65 29.56
CA LYS A 85 15.26 -18.37 30.20
C LYS A 85 14.49 -17.18 29.63
N SER A 86 13.80 -17.34 28.50
CA SER A 86 13.02 -16.24 27.93
C SER A 86 11.79 -15.94 28.80
N PRO A 87 11.27 -14.70 28.78
CA PRO A 87 10.14 -14.32 29.62
C PRO A 87 8.90 -15.20 29.37
N VAL A 88 8.13 -15.44 30.43
CA VAL A 88 6.84 -16.14 30.32
C VAL A 88 5.82 -15.24 29.64
N GLY A 89 5.20 -15.74 28.57
CA GLY A 89 4.14 -15.05 27.83
C GLY A 89 2.74 -15.49 28.21
N VAL A 90 2.54 -16.77 28.56
CA VAL A 90 1.24 -17.31 28.96
C VAL A 90 1.37 -18.17 30.21
N ILE A 91 0.47 -17.98 31.16
CA ILE A 91 0.39 -18.73 32.42
C ILE A 91 -0.87 -19.59 32.41
N PHE A 92 -0.75 -20.86 32.76
CA PHE A 92 -1.86 -21.79 32.89
C PHE A 92 -2.00 -22.29 34.34
N GLU A 93 -3.24 -22.38 34.80
CA GLU A 93 -3.65 -23.21 35.93
C GLU A 93 -4.52 -24.34 35.37
N THR A 94 -4.12 -25.57 35.60
CA THR A 94 -4.77 -26.76 35.04
C THR A 94 -5.51 -27.51 36.13
N LYS A 95 -6.71 -28.02 35.82
CA LYS A 95 -7.49 -28.83 36.74
C LYS A 95 -7.83 -30.19 36.13
N LYS A 96 -8.17 -31.15 36.99
CA LYS A 96 -8.66 -32.46 36.54
C LYS A 96 -9.81 -32.33 35.53
N PRO A 97 -9.79 -33.10 34.42
CA PRO A 97 -10.83 -33.08 33.38
C PRO A 97 -12.09 -33.80 33.86
N THR A 98 -12.85 -33.19 34.77
CA THR A 98 -14.11 -33.72 35.26
C THR A 98 -15.25 -33.29 34.36
N ARG A 99 -16.17 -34.22 34.06
CA ARG A 99 -17.42 -33.89 33.36
C ARG A 99 -18.43 -33.18 34.28
N THR A 100 -18.26 -33.30 35.59
CA THR A 100 -19.04 -32.61 36.62
C THR A 100 -18.37 -31.29 37.02
N ILE A 101 -19.15 -30.39 37.65
CA ILE A 101 -18.68 -29.09 38.15
C ILE A 101 -17.53 -29.31 39.13
N ASN A 102 -16.35 -28.77 38.80
CA ASN A 102 -15.22 -28.70 39.72
C ASN A 102 -15.36 -27.42 40.56
N ALA A 103 -15.47 -27.56 41.88
CA ALA A 103 -15.66 -26.43 42.79
C ALA A 103 -14.48 -25.43 42.77
N GLU A 104 -13.28 -25.87 42.36
CA GLU A 104 -12.09 -25.02 42.25
C GLU A 104 -12.02 -24.24 40.92
N MET A 105 -12.75 -24.67 39.87
CA MET A 105 -12.77 -24.04 38.55
C MET A 105 -13.68 -22.80 38.52
N PRO A 106 -13.29 -21.72 37.81
CA PRO A 106 -14.16 -20.59 37.56
C PRO A 106 -15.46 -21.04 36.88
N ARG A 107 -16.54 -20.34 37.17
CA ARG A 107 -17.83 -20.53 36.51
C ARG A 107 -18.35 -19.21 35.98
N LEU A 108 -19.23 -19.31 35.00
CA LEU A 108 -19.90 -18.18 34.36
C LEU A 108 -20.65 -17.27 35.35
N ASP A 109 -21.14 -17.83 36.46
CA ASP A 109 -21.81 -17.13 37.55
C ASP A 109 -20.91 -16.87 38.78
N HIS A 110 -19.68 -17.43 38.80
CA HIS A 110 -18.79 -17.37 39.95
C HIS A 110 -17.31 -17.50 39.55
N LEU A 111 -16.64 -16.37 39.33
CA LEU A 111 -15.23 -16.32 38.90
C LEU A 111 -14.21 -16.43 40.04
N ASN A 112 -14.54 -15.97 41.26
CA ASN A 112 -13.60 -15.93 42.37
C ASN A 112 -13.42 -17.31 43.01
N THR A 113 -12.73 -18.19 42.29
CA THR A 113 -12.45 -19.57 42.72
C THR A 113 -10.98 -19.74 43.01
N LYS A 114 -10.64 -20.88 43.63
CA LYS A 114 -9.26 -21.21 43.96
C LYS A 114 -8.33 -21.16 42.75
N ALA A 115 -8.75 -21.67 41.58
CA ALA A 115 -7.93 -21.61 40.37
C ALA A 115 -7.67 -20.17 39.88
N PHE A 116 -8.67 -19.27 40.00
CA PHE A 116 -8.47 -17.87 39.65
C PHE A 116 -7.58 -17.14 40.67
N GLN A 117 -7.71 -17.46 41.96
CA GLN A 117 -6.83 -16.97 43.03
C GLN A 117 -5.37 -17.43 42.82
N GLN A 118 -5.17 -18.65 42.32
CA GLN A 118 -3.86 -19.18 41.91
C GLN A 118 -3.27 -18.37 40.74
N LEU A 119 -4.06 -18.05 39.70
CA LEU A 119 -3.58 -17.20 38.61
C LEU A 119 -3.14 -15.81 39.11
N VAL A 120 -3.85 -15.20 40.05
CA VAL A 120 -3.43 -13.92 40.65
C VAL A 120 -2.09 -14.07 41.36
N LEU A 121 -1.88 -15.15 42.11
CA LEU A 121 -0.59 -15.42 42.75
C LEU A 121 0.54 -15.59 41.72
N TYR A 122 0.32 -16.38 40.68
CA TYR A 122 1.33 -16.64 39.64
C TYR A 122 1.66 -15.37 38.85
N PHE A 123 0.64 -14.57 38.51
CA PHE A 123 0.82 -13.27 37.89
C PHE A 123 1.72 -12.36 38.73
N LEU A 124 1.41 -12.21 40.02
CA LEU A 124 2.17 -11.34 40.91
C LEU A 124 3.61 -11.82 41.10
N ARG A 125 3.86 -13.13 41.16
CA ARG A 125 5.23 -13.68 41.18
C ARG A 125 6.01 -13.32 39.93
N GLU A 126 5.46 -13.59 38.75
CA GLU A 126 6.11 -13.22 37.48
C GLU A 126 6.35 -11.70 37.41
N ARG A 127 5.33 -10.92 37.75
CA ARG A 127 5.34 -9.47 37.52
C ARG A 127 6.15 -8.70 38.54
N VAL A 128 6.11 -9.09 39.82
CA VAL A 128 6.72 -8.38 40.95
C VAL A 128 8.07 -9.00 41.32
N THR A 129 8.13 -10.32 41.47
CA THR A 129 9.36 -11.03 41.88
C THR A 129 10.32 -11.18 40.72
N ASP A 130 9.85 -11.75 39.60
CA ASP A 130 10.69 -12.00 38.41
C ASP A 130 10.80 -10.78 37.48
N LYS A 131 10.07 -9.69 37.77
CA LYS A 131 10.05 -8.44 37.01
C LYS A 131 9.70 -8.63 35.53
N ASN A 132 8.90 -9.65 35.22
CA ASN A 132 8.44 -9.95 33.87
C ASN A 132 7.36 -8.94 33.43
N LEU A 133 7.64 -8.20 32.36
CA LEU A 133 6.73 -7.20 31.76
C LEU A 133 5.97 -7.75 30.54
N GLU A 134 6.20 -9.01 30.17
CA GLU A 134 5.82 -9.54 28.87
C GLU A 134 4.71 -10.60 28.92
N ILE A 135 4.04 -10.77 30.06
CA ILE A 135 2.88 -11.64 30.20
C ILE A 135 1.75 -11.12 29.30
N LYS A 136 1.17 -11.99 28.48
CA LYS A 136 0.13 -11.65 27.49
C LYS A 136 -1.24 -12.17 27.90
N HIS A 137 -1.32 -13.42 28.34
CA HIS A 137 -2.56 -14.08 28.74
C HIS A 137 -2.38 -14.98 29.96
N LEU A 138 -3.47 -15.18 30.69
CA LEU A 138 -3.57 -16.15 31.78
C LEU A 138 -4.78 -17.05 31.55
N ILE A 139 -4.64 -18.34 31.81
CA ILE A 139 -5.64 -19.35 31.42
C ILE A 139 -5.94 -20.29 32.58
N VAL A 140 -7.22 -20.53 32.83
CA VAL A 140 -7.67 -21.67 33.64
C VAL A 140 -8.33 -22.69 32.71
N THR A 141 -7.92 -23.95 32.79
CA THR A 141 -8.57 -25.01 32.00
C THR A 141 -8.57 -26.36 32.70
N ASN A 142 -9.59 -27.17 32.42
CA ASN A 142 -9.62 -28.59 32.75
C ASN A 142 -9.61 -29.48 31.50
N ILE A 143 -8.96 -29.03 30.42
CA ILE A 143 -9.02 -29.58 29.06
C ILE A 143 -10.35 -29.29 28.36
N TYR A 144 -11.49 -29.57 28.99
CA TYR A 144 -12.80 -29.35 28.37
C TYR A 144 -13.18 -27.88 28.34
N GLU A 145 -13.12 -27.22 29.48
CA GLU A 145 -13.56 -25.84 29.68
C GLU A 145 -12.36 -24.92 29.79
N TRP A 146 -12.45 -23.75 29.15
CA TRP A 146 -11.36 -22.79 29.04
C TRP A 146 -11.82 -21.39 29.44
N PHE A 147 -11.08 -20.77 30.36
CA PHE A 147 -11.20 -19.37 30.74
C PHE A 147 -9.90 -18.65 30.42
N ILE A 148 -9.94 -17.71 29.48
CA ILE A 148 -8.76 -16.97 29.01
C ILE A 148 -8.91 -15.49 29.39
N PHE A 149 -7.89 -14.95 30.04
CA PHE A 149 -7.84 -13.58 30.52
C PHE A 149 -6.68 -12.83 29.86
N ASP A 150 -6.94 -11.59 29.41
CA ASP A 150 -5.87 -10.69 28.95
C ASP A 150 -5.07 -10.19 30.15
N ALA A 151 -3.73 -10.32 30.11
CA ALA A 151 -2.85 -9.89 31.19
C ALA A 151 -2.98 -8.38 31.51
N LYS A 152 -3.44 -7.56 30.55
CA LYS A 152 -3.74 -6.14 30.79
C LYS A 152 -4.77 -5.94 31.92
N ILE A 153 -5.73 -6.84 32.07
CA ILE A 153 -6.72 -6.80 33.14
C ILE A 153 -6.04 -7.01 34.50
N PHE A 154 -5.06 -7.91 34.56
CA PHE A 154 -4.32 -8.18 35.78
C PHE A 154 -3.38 -7.03 36.15
N GLU A 155 -2.76 -6.39 35.15
CA GLU A 155 -2.00 -5.15 35.34
C GLU A 155 -2.87 -4.03 35.94
N GLU A 156 -4.04 -3.78 35.36
CA GLU A 156 -4.95 -2.70 35.75
C GLU A 156 -5.62 -2.93 37.11
N LEU A 157 -6.05 -4.17 37.40
CA LEU A 157 -6.87 -4.45 38.58
C LEU A 157 -6.05 -4.95 39.78
N PHE A 158 -4.95 -5.68 39.55
CA PHE A 158 -4.19 -6.31 40.63
C PHE A 158 -2.82 -5.66 40.85
N PHE A 159 -2.01 -5.47 39.81
CA PHE A 159 -0.67 -4.87 39.97
C PHE A 159 -0.74 -3.37 40.30
N ALA A 160 -1.66 -2.62 39.68
CA ALA A 160 -1.86 -1.21 39.99
C ALA A 160 -2.37 -0.98 41.44
N ASN A 161 -2.95 -2.01 42.07
CA ASN A 161 -3.38 -1.97 43.46
C ASN A 161 -2.18 -2.11 44.41
N LYS A 162 -1.61 -0.96 44.79
CA LYS A 162 -0.45 -0.89 45.71
C LYS A 162 -0.67 -1.63 47.03
N ALA A 163 -1.90 -1.65 47.56
CA ALA A 163 -2.18 -2.35 48.82
C ALA A 163 -2.07 -3.87 48.64
N LEU A 164 -2.61 -4.42 47.55
CA LEU A 164 -2.48 -5.83 47.20
C LEU A 164 -1.01 -6.20 46.96
N VAL A 165 -0.27 -5.39 46.20
CA VAL A 165 1.16 -5.63 45.93
C VAL A 165 1.97 -5.63 47.21
N ASN A 166 1.73 -4.70 48.13
CA ASN A 166 2.40 -4.67 49.43
C ASN A 166 2.09 -5.93 50.26
N GLN A 167 0.82 -6.34 50.33
CA GLN A 167 0.42 -7.59 51.01
C GLN A 167 1.08 -8.82 50.39
N PHE A 168 1.18 -8.87 49.07
CA PHE A 168 1.90 -9.92 48.36
C PHE A 168 3.40 -9.92 48.70
N CYS A 169 4.06 -8.76 48.73
CA CYS A 169 5.46 -8.66 49.12
C CYS A 169 5.69 -9.08 50.58
N ASP A 170 4.79 -8.74 51.50
CA ASP A 170 4.84 -9.19 52.89
C ASP A 170 4.62 -10.71 53.01
N PHE A 171 3.72 -11.27 52.20
CA PHE A 171 3.51 -12.71 52.10
C PHE A 171 4.76 -13.45 51.62
N GLU A 172 5.35 -13.03 50.50
CA GLU A 172 6.56 -13.66 49.93
C GLU A 172 7.79 -13.48 50.84
N ALA A 173 7.88 -12.38 51.59
CA ALA A 173 8.93 -12.15 52.59
C ALA A 173 8.69 -12.89 53.92
N GLY A 174 7.59 -13.63 54.06
CA GLY A 174 7.24 -14.35 55.29
C GLY A 174 6.90 -13.45 56.48
N ARG A 175 6.47 -12.21 56.24
CA ARG A 175 6.12 -11.22 57.28
C ARG A 175 4.68 -11.34 57.80
N LEU A 176 3.84 -12.13 57.14
CA LEU A 176 2.44 -12.36 57.52
C LEU A 176 2.28 -13.59 58.42
N SER A 177 1.08 -13.76 58.99
CA SER A 177 0.74 -14.85 59.92
C SER A 177 0.88 -16.27 59.35
N SER A 178 1.03 -16.43 58.04
CA SER A 178 1.32 -17.71 57.41
C SER A 178 2.02 -17.52 56.06
N THR A 179 2.90 -18.47 55.71
CA THR A 179 3.57 -18.57 54.41
C THR A 179 2.91 -19.59 53.48
N LYS A 180 1.81 -20.23 53.92
CA LYS A 180 1.07 -21.21 53.11
C LYS A 180 0.30 -20.51 52.00
N THR A 181 0.27 -21.12 50.82
CA THR A 181 -0.47 -20.59 49.66
C THR A 181 -1.98 -20.48 49.92
N ASP A 182 -2.56 -21.39 50.70
CA ASP A 182 -3.98 -21.31 51.09
C ASP A 182 -4.31 -20.04 51.88
N PHE A 183 -3.37 -19.53 52.67
CA PHE A 183 -3.52 -18.25 53.36
C PHE A 183 -3.56 -17.10 52.36
N PHE A 184 -2.69 -17.10 51.34
CA PHE A 184 -2.73 -16.09 50.28
C PHE A 184 -4.07 -16.14 49.54
N TYR A 185 -4.54 -17.33 49.17
CA TYR A 185 -5.80 -17.50 48.44
C TYR A 185 -6.99 -16.92 49.21
N GLN A 186 -7.16 -17.30 50.47
CA GLN A 186 -8.35 -16.93 51.27
C GLN A 186 -8.25 -15.51 51.86
N GLN A 187 -7.07 -15.06 52.28
CA GLN A 187 -6.93 -13.83 53.06
C GLN A 187 -6.46 -12.63 52.23
N ILE A 188 -5.91 -12.86 51.03
CA ILE A 188 -5.32 -11.80 50.19
C ILE A 188 -6.00 -11.75 48.82
N ALA A 189 -5.95 -12.85 48.06
CA ALA A 189 -6.49 -12.89 46.70
C ALA A 189 -8.03 -12.79 46.70
N GLU A 190 -8.72 -13.62 47.48
CA GLU A 190 -10.19 -13.66 47.52
C GLU A 190 -10.82 -12.29 47.83
N PRO A 191 -10.39 -11.54 48.87
CA PRO A 191 -10.91 -10.18 49.12
C PRO A 191 -10.58 -9.19 48.01
N ALA A 192 -9.41 -9.30 47.38
CA ALA A 192 -8.99 -8.41 46.30
C ALA A 192 -9.81 -8.62 45.03
N ILE A 193 -10.04 -9.88 44.65
CA ILE A 193 -10.86 -10.27 43.49
C ILE A 193 -12.30 -9.82 43.70
N THR A 194 -12.87 -10.06 44.89
CA THR A 194 -14.28 -9.71 45.19
C THR A 194 -14.57 -8.22 44.95
N LYS A 195 -13.62 -7.33 45.24
CA LYS A 195 -13.77 -5.88 45.04
C LYS A 195 -13.84 -5.46 43.58
N VAL A 196 -13.28 -6.23 42.66
CA VAL A 196 -13.14 -5.87 41.24
C VAL A 196 -13.81 -6.87 40.30
N ILE A 197 -14.56 -7.84 40.83
CA ILE A 197 -15.10 -8.99 40.07
C ILE A 197 -15.96 -8.57 38.87
N GLU A 198 -16.72 -7.48 39.00
CA GLU A 198 -17.56 -6.92 37.93
C GLU A 198 -16.76 -6.22 36.82
N GLN A 199 -15.44 -6.04 36.97
CA GLN A 199 -14.58 -5.43 35.95
C GLN A 199 -13.75 -6.48 35.18
N ILE A 200 -13.74 -7.72 35.66
CA ILE A 200 -12.91 -8.81 35.10
C ILE A 200 -13.57 -9.34 33.83
N LYS A 201 -13.00 -9.00 32.68
CA LYS A 201 -13.41 -9.51 31.36
C LYS A 201 -12.65 -10.79 31.02
N PHE A 202 -13.31 -11.74 30.39
CA PHE A 202 -12.71 -13.03 30.05
C PHE A 202 -13.36 -13.64 28.80
N THR A 203 -12.61 -14.53 28.14
CA THR A 203 -13.10 -15.36 27.04
C THR A 203 -13.37 -16.77 27.56
N HIS A 204 -14.50 -17.36 27.18
CA HIS A 204 -14.92 -18.69 27.64
C HIS A 204 -15.45 -19.55 26.51
N PHE A 205 -15.04 -20.83 26.50
CA PHE A 205 -15.60 -21.88 25.65
C PHE A 205 -15.47 -23.26 26.30
N ASP A 206 -16.31 -24.19 25.85
CA ASP A 206 -16.36 -25.57 26.32
C ASP A 206 -16.31 -26.55 25.15
N LEU A 207 -15.23 -27.33 25.07
CA LEU A 207 -15.00 -28.31 24.02
C LEU A 207 -15.97 -29.49 24.06
N ARG A 208 -16.77 -29.66 25.12
CA ARG A 208 -17.86 -30.65 25.14
C ARG A 208 -19.01 -30.25 24.23
N GLU A 209 -19.11 -28.97 23.88
CA GLU A 209 -20.11 -28.40 22.98
C GLU A 209 -19.49 -28.10 21.61
N LEU A 210 -18.48 -28.86 21.17
CA LEU A 210 -17.72 -28.60 19.94
C LEU A 210 -18.62 -28.46 18.70
N GLU A 211 -19.76 -29.15 18.65
CA GLU A 211 -20.76 -29.05 17.57
C GLU A 211 -21.34 -27.64 17.43
N ASN A 212 -21.36 -26.86 18.51
CA ASN A 212 -21.86 -25.49 18.57
C ASN A 212 -20.75 -24.44 18.42
N LEU A 213 -19.48 -24.87 18.33
CA LEU A 213 -18.31 -24.00 18.25
C LEU A 213 -17.71 -24.01 16.84
N ASP A 214 -17.21 -22.86 16.40
CA ASP A 214 -16.45 -22.78 15.16
C ASP A 214 -15.02 -23.30 15.40
N LEU A 215 -14.68 -24.45 14.80
CA LEU A 215 -13.37 -25.09 14.95
C LEU A 215 -12.21 -24.14 14.58
N LEU A 216 -12.45 -23.24 13.62
CA LEU A 216 -11.45 -22.25 13.20
C LEU A 216 -11.21 -21.19 14.28
N ASP A 217 -12.26 -20.78 15.01
CA ASP A 217 -12.12 -19.84 16.10
C ASP A 217 -11.33 -20.46 17.26
N ILE A 218 -11.58 -21.73 17.59
CA ILE A 218 -10.80 -22.47 18.60
C ILE A 218 -9.35 -22.59 18.18
N TYR A 219 -9.10 -22.95 16.91
CA TYR A 219 -7.74 -23.02 16.37
C TYR A 219 -6.99 -21.70 16.58
N LYS A 220 -7.66 -20.58 16.29
CA LYS A 220 -7.06 -19.24 16.38
C LYS A 220 -6.90 -18.75 17.81
N ILE A 221 -7.82 -19.09 18.69
CA ILE A 221 -7.76 -18.71 20.11
C ILE A 221 -6.55 -19.36 20.78
N LEU A 222 -6.20 -20.58 20.41
CA LEU A 222 -5.10 -21.31 21.03
C LEU A 222 -3.75 -21.09 20.33
N SER A 223 -3.73 -20.31 19.25
CA SER A 223 -2.54 -20.10 18.43
C SER A 223 -1.52 -19.14 19.06
N PRO A 224 -0.24 -19.19 18.63
CA PRO A 224 0.77 -18.26 19.08
C PRO A 224 0.43 -16.81 18.72
N GLU A 225 -0.17 -16.56 17.55
CA GLU A 225 -0.52 -15.20 17.12
C GLU A 225 -1.54 -14.53 18.05
N HIS A 226 -2.47 -15.30 18.61
CA HIS A 226 -3.38 -14.79 19.63
C HIS A 226 -2.74 -14.79 21.02
N LEU A 227 -2.32 -15.96 21.53
CA LEU A 227 -1.91 -16.12 22.93
C LEU A 227 -0.62 -15.35 23.27
N LEU A 228 0.31 -15.22 22.33
CA LEU A 228 1.55 -14.44 22.52
C LEU A 228 1.48 -13.03 21.92
N LYS A 229 0.31 -12.63 21.38
CA LYS A 229 0.07 -11.32 20.73
C LYS A 229 1.11 -11.01 19.64
N LEU A 230 1.49 -12.02 18.85
CA LEU A 230 2.49 -11.86 17.81
C LEU A 230 1.94 -11.03 16.64
N PRO A 231 2.82 -10.29 15.94
CA PRO A 231 2.44 -9.73 14.65
C PRO A 231 2.14 -10.89 13.70
N PHE A 232 0.94 -10.91 13.12
CA PHE A 232 0.59 -11.81 12.04
C PHE A 232 0.70 -11.04 10.73
N VAL A 233 1.33 -11.67 9.74
CA VAL A 233 1.46 -11.11 8.40
C VAL A 233 0.14 -11.34 7.68
N ASN A 234 -0.75 -10.35 7.70
CA ASN A 234 -1.74 -10.22 6.64
C ASN A 234 -1.23 -9.16 5.68
N ASP A 235 -0.24 -9.52 4.86
CA ASP A 235 0.12 -8.65 3.75
C ASP A 235 -1.00 -8.83 2.72
N SER A 236 -2.05 -8.01 2.79
CA SER A 236 -3.09 -7.93 1.74
C SER A 236 -2.51 -7.59 0.36
N ASN A 237 -1.19 -7.35 0.32
CA ASN A 237 -0.37 -7.06 -0.82
C ASN A 237 0.46 -8.29 -1.26
N THR A 238 0.22 -9.50 -0.73
CA THR A 238 0.86 -10.70 -1.29
C THR A 238 0.45 -10.91 -2.73
N LEU A 239 1.45 -11.09 -3.59
CA LEU A 239 1.26 -11.37 -5.01
C LEU A 239 0.37 -12.61 -5.20
N ASN A 240 -0.75 -12.44 -5.90
CA ASN A 240 -1.51 -13.55 -6.43
C ASN A 240 -0.69 -14.26 -7.53
N LYS A 241 0.08 -15.28 -7.14
CA LYS A 241 1.00 -15.98 -8.06
C LYS A 241 0.28 -16.62 -9.26
N PRO A 242 -0.88 -17.28 -9.10
CA PRO A 242 -1.66 -17.77 -10.25
C PRO A 242 -2.00 -16.66 -11.25
N PHE A 243 -2.61 -15.57 -10.78
CA PHE A 243 -2.96 -14.42 -11.64
C PHE A 243 -1.73 -13.84 -12.32
N TYR A 244 -0.68 -13.58 -11.56
CA TYR A 244 0.54 -12.96 -12.06
C TYR A 244 1.23 -13.80 -13.13
N ASN A 245 1.39 -15.11 -12.90
CA ASN A 245 2.07 -15.99 -13.86
C ASN A 245 1.28 -16.12 -15.17
N GLU A 246 -0.05 -16.24 -15.08
CA GLU A 246 -0.91 -16.34 -16.26
C GLU A 246 -0.98 -14.99 -17.02
N LEU A 247 -1.01 -13.85 -16.32
CA LEU A 247 -0.93 -12.54 -16.94
C LEU A 247 0.41 -12.34 -17.67
N LEU A 248 1.55 -12.73 -17.06
CA LEU A 248 2.84 -12.70 -17.75
C LEU A 248 2.80 -13.54 -19.03
N TYR A 249 2.19 -14.73 -18.97
CA TYR A 249 2.05 -15.60 -20.13
C TYR A 249 1.26 -14.93 -21.26
N ILE A 250 0.11 -14.32 -20.97
CA ILE A 250 -0.71 -13.60 -21.96
C ILE A 250 0.05 -12.43 -22.60
N ILE A 251 0.87 -11.72 -21.81
CA ILE A 251 1.70 -10.62 -22.30
C ILE A 251 2.84 -11.11 -23.21
N GLY A 252 3.38 -12.30 -22.97
CA GLY A 252 4.56 -12.85 -23.66
C GLY A 252 5.85 -12.88 -22.81
N LEU A 253 5.71 -12.91 -21.49
CA LEU A 253 6.78 -12.84 -20.51
C LEU A 253 6.85 -14.11 -19.63
N THR A 254 8.02 -14.36 -19.02
CA THR A 254 8.20 -15.47 -18.07
C THR A 254 9.16 -15.10 -16.93
N GLU A 255 8.88 -15.57 -15.71
CA GLU A 255 9.77 -15.40 -14.55
C GLU A 255 10.77 -16.57 -14.46
N ILE A 256 12.06 -16.25 -14.62
CA ILE A 256 13.18 -17.16 -14.42
C ILE A 256 13.93 -16.84 -13.12
N LYS A 257 14.66 -17.81 -12.57
CA LYS A 257 15.54 -17.61 -11.41
C LYS A 257 17.00 -17.68 -11.86
N GLU A 258 17.74 -16.58 -11.72
CA GLU A 258 19.14 -16.48 -12.11
C GLU A 258 19.97 -15.94 -10.95
N LYS A 259 21.02 -16.67 -10.53
CA LYS A 259 21.92 -16.30 -9.41
C LYS A 259 21.17 -15.88 -8.12
N GLY A 260 20.07 -16.56 -7.80
CA GLY A 260 19.24 -16.28 -6.62
C GLY A 260 18.25 -15.13 -6.78
N LYS A 261 18.29 -14.36 -7.87
CA LYS A 261 17.32 -13.31 -8.20
C LYS A 261 16.23 -13.85 -9.13
N LYS A 262 14.98 -13.42 -8.91
CA LYS A 262 13.84 -13.69 -9.78
C LYS A 262 13.77 -12.62 -10.85
N LEU A 263 13.58 -13.04 -12.09
CA LEU A 263 13.82 -12.24 -13.27
C LEU A 263 12.76 -12.49 -14.37
N ILE A 264 11.99 -11.50 -14.81
CA ILE A 264 11.00 -11.54 -15.90
C ILE A 264 11.61 -11.33 -17.29
N LYS A 265 11.96 -12.40 -18.00
CA LYS A 265 12.53 -12.33 -19.36
C LYS A 265 11.42 -12.55 -20.41
N PRO A 266 11.65 -12.15 -21.68
CA PRO A 266 10.83 -12.67 -22.78
C PRO A 266 10.86 -14.20 -22.78
N MET A 267 9.79 -14.81 -23.30
CA MET A 267 9.75 -16.25 -23.51
C MET A 267 10.92 -16.69 -24.42
N LYS A 268 11.42 -17.92 -24.19
CA LYS A 268 12.46 -18.51 -25.03
C LYS A 268 11.93 -18.65 -26.46
N ALA A 269 12.82 -18.54 -27.45
CA ALA A 269 12.41 -18.51 -28.87
C ALA A 269 11.46 -19.65 -29.28
N GLY A 270 11.64 -20.87 -28.76
CA GLY A 270 10.76 -22.01 -29.05
C GLY A 270 9.42 -22.03 -28.29
N ASP A 271 9.27 -21.20 -27.27
CA ASP A 271 8.07 -21.10 -26.42
C ASP A 271 7.26 -19.82 -26.71
N ARG A 272 7.77 -18.93 -27.58
CA ARG A 272 7.10 -17.68 -27.94
C ARG A 272 5.81 -17.98 -28.71
N CYS A 273 4.74 -17.32 -28.31
CA CYS A 273 3.44 -17.48 -28.95
C CYS A 273 3.09 -16.20 -29.71
N ASP A 274 2.83 -16.35 -31.00
CA ASP A 274 2.46 -15.26 -31.92
C ASP A 274 1.25 -14.43 -31.47
N GLY A 275 0.33 -15.04 -30.73
CA GLY A 275 -0.85 -14.37 -30.17
C GLY A 275 -0.59 -13.58 -28.89
N SER A 276 0.57 -13.72 -28.26
CA SER A 276 0.92 -12.93 -27.06
C SER A 276 1.08 -11.45 -27.41
N LEU A 277 0.79 -10.57 -26.45
CA LEU A 277 0.68 -9.13 -26.72
C LEU A 277 2.00 -8.54 -27.28
N ILE A 278 3.14 -8.91 -26.70
CA ILE A 278 4.46 -8.45 -27.13
C ILE A 278 4.80 -8.96 -28.52
N GLU A 279 4.63 -10.26 -28.80
CA GLU A 279 5.00 -10.83 -30.11
C GLU A 279 4.10 -10.28 -31.24
N ASN A 280 2.82 -10.06 -30.96
CA ASN A 280 1.91 -9.39 -31.88
C ASN A 280 2.37 -7.95 -32.16
N ALA A 281 2.72 -7.19 -31.12
CA ALA A 281 3.23 -5.83 -31.25
C ALA A 281 4.56 -5.77 -32.03
N ILE A 282 5.53 -6.65 -31.73
CA ILE A 282 6.81 -6.75 -32.45
C ILE A 282 6.54 -6.98 -33.95
N SER A 283 5.68 -7.95 -34.27
CA SER A 283 5.33 -8.26 -35.66
C SER A 283 4.76 -7.04 -36.40
N ARG A 284 3.96 -6.20 -35.72
CA ARG A 284 3.39 -4.98 -36.31
C ARG A 284 4.39 -3.83 -36.43
N LEU A 285 5.22 -3.61 -35.41
CA LEU A 285 6.28 -2.60 -35.42
C LEU A 285 7.26 -2.86 -36.57
N ASP A 286 7.67 -4.11 -36.74
CA ASP A 286 8.58 -4.55 -37.79
C ASP A 286 7.94 -4.43 -39.18
N SER A 287 6.74 -5.00 -39.36
CA SER A 287 6.03 -4.96 -40.66
C SER A 287 5.72 -3.55 -41.17
N LEU A 288 5.62 -2.57 -40.27
CA LEU A 288 5.31 -1.17 -40.57
C LEU A 288 6.53 -0.25 -40.51
N ASP A 289 7.73 -0.81 -40.28
CA ASP A 289 9.00 -0.08 -40.14
C ASP A 289 8.90 1.12 -39.17
N LYS A 290 8.31 0.87 -38.00
CA LYS A 290 8.00 1.93 -37.03
C LYS A 290 9.17 2.35 -36.16
N ILE A 291 10.18 1.51 -36.01
CA ILE A 291 11.38 1.84 -35.23
C ILE A 291 12.17 2.96 -35.91
N ALA A 292 12.22 3.00 -37.24
CA ALA A 292 12.87 4.06 -37.99
C ALA A 292 12.22 5.45 -37.82
N GLN A 293 10.97 5.50 -37.33
CA GLN A 293 10.21 6.75 -37.12
C GLN A 293 10.38 7.33 -35.71
N LEU A 294 11.06 6.62 -34.81
CA LEU A 294 11.31 7.10 -33.45
C LEU A 294 12.32 8.25 -33.46
N LYS A 295 12.06 9.27 -32.65
CA LYS A 295 12.97 10.42 -32.52
C LYS A 295 14.29 10.03 -31.86
N ASN A 296 14.23 9.19 -30.82
CA ASN A 296 15.38 8.79 -29.99
C ASN A 296 15.44 7.25 -29.84
N PRO A 297 15.72 6.49 -30.92
CA PRO A 297 15.66 5.02 -30.89
C PRO A 297 16.69 4.39 -29.94
N GLU A 298 17.80 5.07 -29.66
CA GLU A 298 18.82 4.66 -28.70
C GLU A 298 18.33 4.50 -27.26
N GLU A 299 17.23 5.14 -26.85
CA GLU A 299 16.59 4.91 -25.54
C GLU A 299 16.13 3.44 -25.38
N PHE A 300 15.79 2.80 -26.50
CA PHE A 300 15.19 1.46 -26.53
C PHE A 300 16.22 0.36 -26.78
N GLY A 301 17.51 0.68 -26.88
CA GLY A 301 18.58 -0.30 -27.01
C GLY A 301 19.53 -0.02 -28.18
N THR A 302 20.57 -0.86 -28.24
CA THR A 302 21.68 -0.72 -29.19
C THR A 302 21.49 -1.51 -30.47
N THR A 303 20.68 -2.57 -30.44
CA THR A 303 20.37 -3.41 -31.61
C THR A 303 18.93 -3.20 -32.05
N ASP A 304 18.61 -3.50 -33.30
CA ASP A 304 17.23 -3.34 -33.80
C ASP A 304 16.27 -4.33 -33.14
N GLU A 305 16.73 -5.54 -32.83
CA GLU A 305 15.95 -6.51 -32.03
C GLU A 305 15.65 -5.99 -30.62
N ASP A 306 16.64 -5.38 -29.94
CA ASP A 306 16.43 -4.78 -28.63
C ASP A 306 15.41 -3.64 -28.69
N ARG A 307 15.52 -2.79 -29.73
CA ARG A 307 14.61 -1.65 -29.92
C ARG A 307 13.18 -2.12 -30.17
N LEU A 308 12.98 -3.07 -31.09
CA LEU A 308 11.68 -3.68 -31.36
C LEU A 308 11.06 -4.23 -30.07
N TYR A 309 11.83 -5.03 -29.33
CA TYR A 309 11.34 -5.64 -28.10
C TYR A 309 11.02 -4.61 -27.01
N ASN A 310 11.92 -3.66 -26.72
CA ASN A 310 11.70 -2.70 -25.63
C ASN A 310 10.55 -1.73 -25.96
N VAL A 311 10.34 -1.37 -27.23
CA VAL A 311 9.18 -0.59 -27.67
C VAL A 311 7.90 -1.41 -27.51
N ALA A 312 7.87 -2.66 -27.99
CA ALA A 312 6.72 -3.55 -27.85
C ALA A 312 6.36 -3.81 -26.38
N LEU A 313 7.37 -3.97 -25.51
CA LEU A 313 7.19 -4.14 -24.07
C LEU A 313 6.56 -2.89 -23.45
N ARG A 314 7.07 -1.70 -23.78
CA ARG A 314 6.53 -0.42 -23.26
C ARG A 314 5.07 -0.21 -23.68
N LEU A 315 4.75 -0.47 -24.95
CA LEU A 315 3.38 -0.43 -25.46
C LEU A 315 2.48 -1.44 -24.75
N SER A 316 2.92 -2.70 -24.65
CA SER A 316 2.18 -3.79 -24.00
C SER A 316 1.88 -3.48 -22.54
N ILE A 317 2.84 -2.93 -21.79
CA ILE A 317 2.63 -2.51 -20.39
C ILE A 317 1.57 -1.40 -20.32
N ASN A 318 1.65 -0.38 -21.17
CA ASN A 318 0.68 0.71 -21.20
C ASN A 318 -0.73 0.23 -21.54
N TRP A 319 -0.87 -0.69 -22.49
CA TRP A 319 -2.16 -1.27 -22.87
C TRP A 319 -2.75 -2.12 -21.75
N ILE A 320 -1.94 -2.99 -21.14
CA ILE A 320 -2.39 -3.82 -20.00
C ILE A 320 -2.75 -2.94 -18.79
N ASN A 321 -2.02 -1.85 -18.54
CA ASN A 321 -2.37 -0.87 -17.51
C ASN A 321 -3.79 -0.32 -17.73
N ARG A 322 -4.12 0.07 -18.97
CA ARG A 322 -5.46 0.56 -19.32
C ARG A 322 -6.53 -0.52 -19.19
N VAL A 323 -6.27 -1.75 -19.64
CA VAL A 323 -7.22 -2.87 -19.52
C VAL A 323 -7.49 -3.21 -18.05
N LEU A 324 -6.46 -3.28 -17.20
CA LEU A 324 -6.61 -3.57 -15.77
C LEU A 324 -7.34 -2.44 -15.04
N PHE A 325 -7.06 -1.19 -15.38
CA PHE A 325 -7.84 -0.06 -14.88
C PHE A 325 -9.31 -0.16 -15.28
N LEU A 326 -9.58 -0.49 -16.54
CA LEU A 326 -10.95 -0.66 -17.03
C LEU A 326 -11.67 -1.81 -16.32
N LYS A 327 -10.96 -2.88 -15.98
CA LYS A 327 -11.53 -3.99 -15.23
C LYS A 327 -11.94 -3.58 -13.83
N LEU A 328 -11.14 -2.74 -13.16
CA LEU A 328 -11.52 -2.14 -11.88
C LEU A 328 -12.73 -1.22 -12.01
N LEU A 329 -12.75 -0.37 -13.04
CA LEU A 329 -13.87 0.53 -13.32
C LEU A 329 -15.16 -0.26 -13.57
N GLU A 330 -15.12 -1.26 -14.45
CA GLU A 330 -16.25 -2.14 -14.74
C GLU A 330 -16.80 -2.78 -13.46
N ALA A 331 -15.93 -3.37 -12.66
CA ALA A 331 -16.28 -4.01 -11.40
C ALA A 331 -16.95 -3.03 -10.42
N GLN A 332 -16.45 -1.79 -10.36
CA GLN A 332 -17.02 -0.73 -9.54
C GLN A 332 -18.38 -0.24 -10.06
N LEU A 333 -18.54 -0.07 -11.37
CA LEU A 333 -19.82 0.31 -11.98
C LEU A 333 -20.89 -0.75 -11.70
N ILE A 334 -20.58 -2.03 -11.89
CA ILE A 334 -21.46 -3.15 -11.53
C ILE A 334 -21.86 -3.07 -10.05
N LYS A 335 -20.90 -2.81 -9.15
CA LYS A 335 -21.15 -2.67 -7.71
C LYS A 335 -22.09 -1.50 -7.38
N TYR A 336 -21.90 -0.34 -8.01
CA TYR A 336 -22.74 0.84 -7.81
C TYR A 336 -24.19 0.60 -8.25
N HIS A 337 -24.40 -0.35 -9.17
CA HIS A 337 -25.69 -0.77 -9.69
C HIS A 337 -26.12 -2.13 -9.17
N GLN A 338 -25.74 -2.47 -7.94
CA GLN A 338 -26.24 -3.66 -7.21
C GLN A 338 -25.99 -4.99 -7.92
N GLY A 339 -24.91 -5.09 -8.71
CA GLY A 339 -24.56 -6.31 -9.43
C GLY A 339 -25.10 -6.41 -10.85
N ASP A 340 -25.70 -5.35 -11.38
CA ASP A 340 -26.21 -5.30 -12.75
C ASP A 340 -25.09 -5.52 -13.79
N ARG A 341 -25.26 -6.56 -14.61
CA ARG A 341 -24.28 -7.00 -15.61
C ARG A 341 -24.36 -6.19 -16.91
N ASP A 342 -25.36 -5.34 -17.10
CA ASP A 342 -25.41 -4.42 -18.26
C ASP A 342 -24.31 -3.35 -18.20
N PHE A 343 -23.73 -3.14 -17.01
CA PHE A 343 -22.55 -2.30 -16.80
C PHE A 343 -21.22 -3.02 -17.11
N ALA A 344 -21.25 -4.31 -17.47
CA ALA A 344 -20.08 -5.02 -17.97
C ALA A 344 -19.81 -4.67 -19.43
N PHE A 345 -18.56 -4.31 -19.76
CA PHE A 345 -18.17 -3.86 -21.09
C PHE A 345 -16.84 -4.44 -21.60
N LEU A 346 -16.01 -5.08 -20.77
CA LEU A 346 -14.78 -5.76 -21.19
C LEU A 346 -15.05 -7.21 -21.58
N ASN A 347 -15.79 -7.41 -22.66
CA ASN A 347 -16.09 -8.72 -23.21
C ASN A 347 -16.26 -8.64 -24.73
N LEU A 348 -16.18 -9.78 -25.42
CA LEU A 348 -16.26 -9.81 -26.89
C LEU A 348 -17.60 -9.39 -27.48
N ALA A 349 -18.69 -9.39 -26.69
CA ALA A 349 -19.97 -8.89 -27.20
C ALA A 349 -19.97 -7.36 -27.37
N LYS A 350 -19.17 -6.66 -26.56
CA LYS A 350 -19.02 -5.19 -26.62
C LYS A 350 -17.73 -4.76 -27.33
N VAL A 351 -16.66 -5.54 -27.18
CA VAL A 351 -15.31 -5.27 -27.70
C VAL A 351 -14.82 -6.51 -28.47
N PRO A 352 -15.31 -6.75 -29.70
CA PRO A 352 -15.01 -7.97 -30.45
C PRO A 352 -13.60 -8.01 -31.04
N SER A 353 -12.90 -6.87 -31.15
CA SER A 353 -11.56 -6.78 -31.73
C SER A 353 -10.65 -5.79 -31.00
N TYR A 354 -9.36 -5.82 -31.32
CA TYR A 354 -8.40 -4.82 -30.82
C TYR A 354 -8.73 -3.38 -31.28
N ASP A 355 -9.37 -3.21 -32.44
CA ASP A 355 -9.82 -1.90 -32.94
C ASP A 355 -10.97 -1.33 -32.08
N ASP A 356 -11.88 -2.20 -31.63
CA ASP A 356 -12.92 -1.80 -30.68
C ASP A 356 -12.34 -1.49 -29.29
N LEU A 357 -11.27 -2.19 -28.89
CA LEU A 357 -10.55 -1.90 -27.64
C LEU A 357 -9.83 -0.56 -27.70
N ASP A 358 -9.25 -0.23 -28.86
CA ASP A 358 -8.67 1.08 -29.16
C ASP A 358 -9.74 2.19 -29.09
N SER A 359 -10.89 1.96 -29.73
CA SER A 359 -12.04 2.85 -29.68
C SER A 359 -12.54 3.06 -28.24
N LEU A 360 -12.56 2.01 -27.42
CA LEU A 360 -12.89 2.10 -26.00
C LEU A 360 -11.91 3.02 -25.24
N PHE A 361 -10.61 2.97 -25.56
CA PHE A 361 -9.62 3.86 -24.96
C PHE A 361 -9.84 5.32 -25.38
N PHE A 362 -9.88 5.59 -26.68
CA PHE A 362 -9.71 6.96 -27.18
C PHE A 362 -11.01 7.67 -27.58
N ASP A 363 -12.04 6.92 -27.96
CA ASP A 363 -13.33 7.46 -28.41
C ASP A 363 -14.43 7.36 -27.34
N VAL A 364 -14.22 6.56 -26.29
CA VAL A 364 -15.16 6.45 -25.16
C VAL A 364 -14.60 7.13 -23.91
N LEU A 365 -13.50 6.63 -23.34
CA LEU A 365 -13.02 7.10 -22.03
C LEU A 365 -12.35 8.47 -22.07
N ALA A 366 -11.73 8.79 -23.21
CA ALA A 366 -11.08 10.08 -23.47
C ALA A 366 -11.98 11.08 -24.23
N ARG A 367 -13.29 10.81 -24.33
CA ARG A 367 -14.24 11.68 -25.04
C ARG A 367 -15.58 11.81 -24.31
N GLU A 368 -16.03 13.05 -24.12
CA GLU A 368 -17.33 13.35 -23.50
C GLU A 368 -18.48 12.66 -24.22
N THR A 369 -19.46 12.14 -23.45
CA THR A 369 -20.57 11.32 -23.94
C THR A 369 -21.43 11.98 -25.03
N ASN A 370 -21.57 13.31 -24.99
CA ASN A 370 -22.28 14.13 -25.99
C ASN A 370 -21.51 14.29 -27.31
N LYS A 371 -20.17 14.15 -27.29
CA LYS A 371 -19.29 14.29 -28.46
C LYS A 371 -18.96 12.95 -29.12
N ARG A 372 -19.38 11.82 -28.53
CA ARG A 372 -19.18 10.48 -29.08
C ARG A 372 -20.00 10.26 -30.34
N GLU A 373 -19.48 9.44 -31.25
CA GLU A 373 -20.23 9.00 -32.43
C GLU A 373 -21.46 8.18 -32.02
N ALA A 374 -22.52 8.22 -32.85
CA ALA A 374 -23.81 7.60 -32.52
C ALA A 374 -23.69 6.09 -32.24
N LYS A 375 -22.88 5.36 -33.00
CA LYS A 375 -22.64 3.93 -32.80
C LYS A 375 -21.94 3.67 -31.46
N VAL A 376 -20.86 4.39 -31.19
CA VAL A 376 -20.06 4.28 -29.95
C VAL A 376 -20.90 4.61 -28.72
N LYS A 377 -21.72 5.67 -28.81
CA LYS A 377 -22.62 6.10 -27.74
C LYS A 377 -23.65 5.02 -27.37
N THR A 378 -24.17 4.30 -28.35
CA THR A 378 -25.10 3.18 -28.12
C THR A 378 -24.39 1.95 -27.56
N SER A 379 -23.24 1.57 -28.13
CA SER A 379 -22.48 0.39 -27.69
C SER A 379 -21.98 0.50 -26.25
N PHE A 380 -21.51 1.69 -25.87
CA PHE A 380 -20.88 1.99 -24.57
C PHE A 380 -21.68 3.01 -23.75
N ALA A 381 -23.01 2.91 -23.76
CA ALA A 381 -23.91 3.86 -23.09
C ALA A 381 -23.64 4.00 -21.58
N HIS A 382 -23.23 2.91 -20.92
CA HIS A 382 -22.95 2.88 -19.49
C HIS A 382 -21.50 3.20 -19.11
N VAL A 383 -20.62 3.41 -20.10
CA VAL A 383 -19.19 3.69 -19.84
C VAL A 383 -18.98 5.20 -19.70
N PRO A 384 -18.51 5.69 -18.55
CA PRO A 384 -18.37 7.12 -18.30
C PRO A 384 -17.21 7.74 -19.07
N TYR A 385 -17.22 9.06 -19.17
CA TYR A 385 -16.04 9.84 -19.55
C TYR A 385 -15.20 10.08 -18.29
N LEU A 386 -13.88 9.85 -18.35
CA LEU A 386 -13.01 9.99 -17.18
C LEU A 386 -12.06 11.18 -17.23
N ASN A 387 -11.90 11.85 -18.38
CA ASN A 387 -11.01 13.01 -18.57
C ASN A 387 -9.54 12.78 -18.13
N SER A 388 -9.12 11.51 -18.08
CA SER A 388 -7.82 11.13 -17.54
C SER A 388 -6.78 11.04 -18.65
N SER A 389 -5.59 11.57 -18.40
CA SER A 389 -4.41 11.36 -19.27
C SER A 389 -4.01 9.89 -19.40
N LEU A 390 -4.50 8.99 -18.53
CA LEU A 390 -4.34 7.54 -18.70
C LEU A 390 -4.84 7.06 -20.07
N PHE A 391 -5.91 7.68 -20.59
CA PHE A 391 -6.54 7.34 -21.86
C PHE A 391 -6.19 8.32 -22.99
N GLU A 392 -5.14 9.12 -22.80
CA GLU A 392 -4.58 9.89 -23.90
C GLU A 392 -3.48 9.09 -24.62
N PRO A 393 -3.33 9.26 -25.94
CA PRO A 393 -2.22 8.67 -26.68
C PRO A 393 -0.88 9.08 -26.10
N THR A 394 -0.08 8.10 -25.68
CA THR A 394 1.29 8.32 -25.24
C THR A 394 2.19 8.71 -26.42
N GLU A 395 3.32 9.35 -26.16
CA GLU A 395 4.28 9.69 -27.21
C GLU A 395 4.75 8.46 -28.01
N THR A 396 4.99 7.34 -27.32
CA THR A 396 5.39 6.08 -27.98
C THR A 396 4.29 5.57 -28.91
N GLU A 397 3.01 5.60 -28.50
CA GLU A 397 1.89 5.19 -29.36
C GLU A 397 1.76 6.09 -30.59
N GLN A 398 1.86 7.41 -30.39
CA GLN A 398 1.78 8.38 -31.49
C GLN A 398 2.90 8.20 -32.53
N GLN A 399 4.12 7.88 -32.08
CA GLN A 399 5.27 7.67 -32.97
C GLN A 399 5.27 6.29 -33.64
N THR A 400 4.59 5.29 -33.07
CA THR A 400 4.70 3.89 -33.51
C THR A 400 3.36 3.31 -33.93
N ILE A 401 2.72 2.55 -33.03
CA ILE A 401 1.44 1.88 -33.24
C ILE A 401 0.54 2.04 -32.02
N PHE A 402 -0.76 1.93 -32.29
CA PHE A 402 -1.84 1.84 -31.30
C PHE A 402 -2.27 0.40 -31.10
N ILE A 403 -3.05 0.12 -30.05
CA ILE A 403 -3.49 -1.27 -29.77
C ILE A 403 -4.39 -1.79 -30.89
N GLY A 404 -5.17 -0.92 -31.54
CA GLY A 404 -6.01 -1.28 -32.69
C GLY A 404 -5.22 -1.78 -33.91
N ASN A 405 -3.90 -1.57 -33.95
CA ASN A 405 -3.07 -2.11 -35.04
C ASN A 405 -2.68 -3.58 -34.85
N LEU A 406 -2.95 -4.17 -33.69
CA LEU A 406 -2.69 -5.59 -33.43
C LEU A 406 -3.61 -6.48 -34.27
N ARG A 407 -3.15 -7.68 -34.59
CA ARG A 407 -3.93 -8.65 -35.36
C ARG A 407 -4.70 -9.57 -34.43
N GLU A 408 -5.89 -9.96 -34.86
CA GLU A 408 -6.62 -11.07 -34.24
C GLU A 408 -5.82 -12.37 -34.44
N ARG A 409 -5.37 -12.95 -33.33
CA ARG A 409 -4.54 -14.16 -33.30
C ARG A 409 -5.04 -15.10 -32.20
N THR A 410 -4.69 -16.38 -32.30
CA THR A 410 -4.94 -17.35 -31.23
C THR A 410 -3.74 -17.44 -30.29
N LEU A 411 -4.01 -17.80 -29.04
CA LEU A 411 -3.03 -18.03 -28.00
C LEU A 411 -3.38 -19.36 -27.30
N PRO A 412 -2.43 -20.30 -27.18
CA PRO A 412 -2.63 -21.50 -26.36
C PRO A 412 -2.99 -21.14 -24.92
N ILE A 413 -3.86 -21.94 -24.30
CA ILE A 413 -4.27 -21.71 -22.92
C ILE A 413 -3.14 -22.13 -21.98
N PHE A 414 -2.83 -21.28 -21.01
CA PHE A 414 -1.79 -21.54 -20.03
C PHE A 414 -2.08 -22.82 -19.24
N THR A 415 -1.07 -23.67 -19.04
CA THR A 415 -1.24 -24.99 -18.42
C THR A 415 -1.74 -24.93 -16.97
N ALA A 416 -1.44 -23.84 -16.26
CA ALA A 416 -1.93 -23.58 -14.91
C ALA A 416 -3.07 -22.55 -14.88
N THR A 417 -3.83 -22.42 -15.98
CA THR A 417 -4.93 -21.45 -16.11
C THR A 417 -5.96 -21.56 -14.98
N VAL A 418 -6.49 -20.40 -14.59
CA VAL A 418 -7.69 -20.30 -13.75
C VAL A 418 -8.96 -20.77 -14.46
N LEU A 419 -8.97 -20.75 -15.81
CA LEU A 419 -10.14 -21.03 -16.62
C LEU A 419 -10.56 -22.50 -16.49
N LYS A 420 -11.87 -22.70 -16.35
CA LYS A 420 -12.49 -24.02 -16.22
C LYS A 420 -13.38 -24.30 -17.42
N ASP A 421 -13.44 -25.56 -17.82
CA ASP A 421 -14.44 -26.05 -18.77
C ASP A 421 -15.80 -26.29 -18.08
N ASN A 422 -16.80 -26.68 -18.87
CA ASN A 422 -18.16 -26.96 -18.37
C ASN A 422 -18.23 -28.12 -17.36
N GLN A 423 -17.17 -28.93 -17.25
CA GLN A 423 -17.06 -30.04 -16.30
C GLN A 423 -16.26 -29.66 -15.04
N GLY A 424 -15.77 -28.41 -14.95
CA GLY A 424 -14.96 -27.92 -13.84
C GLY A 424 -13.47 -28.26 -13.93
N ASN A 425 -13.02 -28.88 -15.02
CA ASN A 425 -11.61 -29.19 -15.26
C ASN A 425 -10.88 -27.96 -15.82
N LYS A 426 -9.54 -27.92 -15.70
CA LYS A 426 -8.75 -26.84 -16.33
C LYS A 426 -8.94 -26.88 -17.84
N ARG A 427 -9.24 -25.73 -18.44
CA ARG A 427 -9.43 -25.62 -19.88
C ARG A 427 -8.11 -25.86 -20.62
N VAL A 428 -8.18 -26.52 -21.77
CA VAL A 428 -7.04 -26.86 -22.63
C VAL A 428 -7.38 -26.48 -24.08
N GLY A 429 -6.38 -26.18 -24.90
CA GLY A 429 -6.53 -25.79 -26.31
C GLY A 429 -6.00 -24.40 -26.57
N GLU A 430 -6.58 -23.72 -27.57
CA GLU A 430 -6.26 -22.33 -27.93
C GLU A 430 -7.53 -21.47 -27.93
N LEU A 431 -7.37 -20.18 -27.67
CA LEU A 431 -8.43 -19.17 -27.73
C LEU A 431 -7.96 -17.98 -28.57
N ASN A 432 -8.89 -17.18 -29.11
CA ASN A 432 -8.54 -15.84 -29.57
C ASN A 432 -7.87 -15.09 -28.39
N ALA A 433 -6.75 -14.41 -28.65
CA ALA A 433 -5.91 -13.83 -27.59
C ALA A 433 -6.65 -12.75 -26.78
N LEU A 434 -7.46 -11.91 -27.44
CA LEU A 434 -8.27 -10.90 -26.78
C LEU A 434 -9.39 -11.53 -25.94
N ALA A 435 -10.05 -12.56 -26.48
CA ALA A 435 -11.03 -13.36 -25.75
C ALA A 435 -10.42 -13.98 -24.49
N TYR A 436 -9.21 -14.56 -24.64
CA TYR A 436 -8.51 -15.18 -23.53
C TYR A 436 -8.18 -14.14 -22.44
N LEU A 437 -7.69 -12.95 -22.81
CA LEU A 437 -7.44 -11.89 -21.85
C LEU A 437 -8.71 -11.51 -21.06
N PHE A 438 -9.85 -11.32 -21.73
CA PHE A 438 -11.10 -10.97 -21.05
C PHE A 438 -11.64 -12.11 -20.16
N GLU A 439 -11.70 -13.34 -20.66
CA GLU A 439 -12.13 -14.50 -19.87
C GLU A 439 -11.22 -14.72 -18.65
N PHE A 440 -9.91 -14.56 -18.83
CA PHE A 440 -8.93 -14.62 -17.74
C PHE A 440 -9.22 -13.57 -16.66
N LEU A 441 -9.44 -12.29 -17.05
CA LEU A 441 -9.75 -11.23 -16.10
C LEU A 441 -11.11 -11.43 -15.42
N ASP A 442 -12.12 -11.94 -16.13
CA ASP A 442 -13.45 -12.27 -15.59
C ASP A 442 -13.43 -13.39 -14.55
N ALA A 443 -12.44 -14.27 -14.61
CA ALA A 443 -12.28 -15.35 -13.63
C ALA A 443 -11.81 -14.87 -12.25
N TYR A 444 -11.38 -13.61 -12.13
CA TYR A 444 -10.97 -12.96 -10.88
C TYR A 444 -11.93 -11.85 -10.47
N LYS A 445 -11.94 -11.50 -9.18
CA LYS A 445 -12.80 -10.48 -8.59
C LYS A 445 -12.04 -9.18 -8.34
N PHE A 446 -12.55 -8.09 -8.93
CA PHE A 446 -11.95 -6.75 -8.89
C PHE A 446 -12.80 -5.73 -8.09
N ASP A 447 -14.03 -6.07 -7.73
CA ASP A 447 -15.05 -5.17 -7.15
C ASP A 447 -14.98 -5.01 -5.63
N ARG A 448 -14.09 -5.73 -4.92
CA ARG A 448 -14.19 -5.90 -3.47
C ARG A 448 -12.89 -5.63 -2.74
N ASP A 449 -12.99 -4.87 -1.65
CA ASP A 449 -12.04 -4.98 -0.56
C ASP A 449 -12.36 -6.27 0.20
N GLU A 450 -11.32 -7.08 0.51
CA GLU A 450 -11.38 -8.35 1.27
C GLU A 450 -12.21 -8.29 2.58
N LEU A 451 -12.54 -7.09 3.02
CA LEU A 451 -13.21 -6.80 4.28
C LEU A 451 -14.74 -6.73 4.17
N GLU A 452 -15.33 -6.59 2.97
CA GLU A 452 -16.78 -6.45 2.75
C GLU A 452 -17.56 -7.76 2.81
N ASN A 453 -16.99 -8.89 2.38
CA ASN A 453 -17.67 -10.20 2.43
C ASN A 453 -16.69 -11.38 2.66
N PRO A 454 -16.45 -11.79 3.93
CA PRO A 454 -15.36 -12.71 4.31
C PRO A 454 -15.53 -14.18 3.89
N GLN A 455 -16.67 -14.55 3.29
CA GLN A 455 -16.97 -15.93 2.90
C GLN A 455 -16.42 -16.30 1.51
N GLU A 456 -15.99 -15.32 0.71
CA GLU A 456 -15.52 -15.56 -0.66
C GLU A 456 -14.04 -15.95 -0.74
N ASP A 457 -13.70 -16.66 -1.82
CA ASP A 457 -12.38 -17.22 -2.11
C ASP A 457 -11.32 -16.12 -2.31
N SER A 458 -10.55 -15.82 -1.26
CA SER A 458 -9.53 -14.77 -1.24
C SER A 458 -8.44 -14.95 -2.30
N GLU A 459 -8.25 -16.18 -2.80
CA GLU A 459 -7.30 -16.50 -3.88
C GLU A 459 -7.68 -15.89 -5.22
N LYS A 460 -8.92 -15.43 -5.40
CA LYS A 460 -9.38 -14.82 -6.66
C LYS A 460 -9.53 -13.31 -6.61
N LEU A 461 -9.20 -12.67 -5.48
CA LEU A 461 -9.37 -11.24 -5.31
C LEU A 461 -8.13 -10.48 -5.84
N ILE A 462 -8.36 -9.47 -6.69
CA ILE A 462 -7.33 -8.62 -7.26
C ILE A 462 -7.60 -7.18 -6.84
N ASN A 463 -6.78 -6.67 -5.91
CA ASN A 463 -6.90 -5.33 -5.37
C ASN A 463 -5.84 -4.38 -5.98
N ALA A 464 -6.02 -3.07 -5.77
CA ALA A 464 -5.11 -2.03 -6.24
C ALA A 464 -3.64 -2.26 -5.85
N SER A 465 -3.42 -2.80 -4.65
CA SER A 465 -2.10 -3.05 -4.10
C SER A 465 -1.40 -4.22 -4.80
N VAL A 466 -2.14 -5.30 -5.07
CA VAL A 466 -1.69 -6.47 -5.84
C VAL A 466 -1.31 -6.05 -7.26
N LEU A 467 -2.13 -5.21 -7.92
CA LEU A 467 -1.82 -4.70 -9.26
C LEU A 467 -0.53 -3.89 -9.27
N GLY A 468 -0.37 -2.97 -8.31
CA GLY A 468 0.87 -2.22 -8.20
C GLY A 468 2.10 -3.12 -7.99
N LEU A 469 2.00 -4.18 -7.17
CA LEU A 469 3.09 -5.16 -7.00
C LEU A 469 3.37 -5.98 -8.28
N ILE A 470 2.34 -6.33 -9.05
CA ILE A 470 2.49 -7.00 -10.34
C ILE A 470 3.29 -6.14 -11.30
N PHE A 471 2.90 -4.87 -11.43
CA PHE A 471 3.59 -3.96 -12.34
C PHE A 471 4.99 -3.60 -11.88
N GLU A 472 5.22 -3.47 -10.57
CA GLU A 472 6.56 -3.35 -10.00
C GLU A 472 7.45 -4.50 -10.40
N LYS A 473 6.93 -5.74 -10.34
CA LYS A 473 7.69 -6.90 -10.76
C LYS A 473 7.97 -6.87 -12.25
N ILE A 474 6.97 -6.58 -13.08
CA ILE A 474 7.10 -6.42 -14.54
C ILE A 474 8.18 -5.37 -14.88
N ASN A 475 8.21 -4.26 -14.14
CA ASN A 475 9.15 -3.16 -14.36
C ASN A 475 10.51 -3.32 -13.71
N GLY A 476 10.64 -4.09 -12.63
CA GLY A 476 11.85 -4.18 -11.80
C GLY A 476 13.01 -4.92 -12.47
N TYR A 477 12.98 -4.96 -13.79
CA TYR A 477 13.70 -5.90 -14.61
C TYR A 477 15.05 -5.43 -15.15
N LYS A 478 15.48 -4.20 -14.85
CA LYS A 478 16.85 -3.76 -15.18
C LYS A 478 17.60 -3.06 -14.03
N ASP A 479 16.91 -2.37 -13.12
CA ASP A 479 17.57 -1.40 -12.22
C ASP A 479 17.59 -1.75 -10.72
N GLY A 480 17.15 -2.95 -10.32
CA GLY A 480 17.22 -3.37 -8.92
C GLY A 480 16.22 -2.68 -8.00
N SER A 481 15.02 -2.37 -8.48
CA SER A 481 13.92 -1.86 -7.65
C SER A 481 13.53 -2.90 -6.59
N PHE A 482 13.81 -2.61 -5.31
CA PHE A 482 13.39 -3.43 -4.19
C PHE A 482 12.07 -2.92 -3.62
N TYR A 483 11.13 -3.84 -3.46
CA TYR A 483 9.86 -3.58 -2.79
C TYR A 483 10.09 -3.19 -1.33
N THR A 484 9.55 -2.04 -0.94
CA THR A 484 9.45 -1.68 0.48
C THR A 484 8.17 -2.32 1.03
N PRO A 485 8.25 -3.23 2.02
CA PRO A 485 7.07 -3.87 2.58
C PRO A 485 6.02 -2.87 3.08
N SER A 486 4.73 -3.18 2.90
CA SER A 486 3.60 -2.31 3.23
C SER A 486 3.62 -1.83 4.69
N PHE A 487 4.06 -2.68 5.61
CA PHE A 487 4.15 -2.31 7.02
C PHE A 487 5.25 -1.27 7.29
N ILE A 488 6.32 -1.29 6.50
CA ILE A 488 7.44 -0.36 6.59
C ILE A 488 7.01 1.02 6.06
N THR A 489 6.40 1.09 4.88
CA THR A 489 5.88 2.35 4.32
C THR A 489 4.80 2.95 5.23
N MET A 490 3.83 2.15 5.68
CA MET A 490 2.78 2.60 6.60
C MET A 490 3.37 3.15 7.91
N TYR A 491 4.33 2.44 8.52
CA TYR A 491 4.98 2.90 9.75
C TYR A 491 5.71 4.24 9.54
N MET A 492 6.52 4.34 8.48
CA MET A 492 7.27 5.57 8.19
C MET A 492 6.35 6.76 7.91
N CYS A 493 5.31 6.57 7.10
CA CYS A 493 4.33 7.61 6.81
C CYS A 493 3.60 8.04 8.09
N ARG A 494 3.14 7.09 8.91
CA ARG A 494 2.44 7.37 10.17
C ARG A 494 3.28 8.21 11.14
N GLU A 495 4.52 7.80 11.40
CA GLU A 495 5.39 8.53 12.34
C GLU A 495 5.80 9.91 11.81
N THR A 496 6.07 10.00 10.50
CA THR A 496 6.62 11.24 9.91
C THR A 496 5.54 12.28 9.66
N ILE A 497 4.40 11.90 9.07
CA ILE A 497 3.34 12.83 8.67
C ILE A 497 2.65 13.43 9.89
N ARG A 498 2.39 12.62 10.93
CA ARG A 498 1.80 13.12 12.19
C ARG A 498 2.66 14.23 12.80
N ARG A 499 3.98 14.02 12.88
CA ARG A 499 4.92 15.03 13.39
C ARG A 499 5.00 16.27 12.48
N ALA A 500 5.04 16.06 11.16
CA ALA A 500 5.09 17.14 10.19
C ALA A 500 3.85 18.05 10.27
N ILE A 501 2.66 17.47 10.48
CA ILE A 501 1.42 18.23 10.67
C ILE A 501 1.50 19.06 11.95
N VAL A 502 1.89 18.48 13.09
CA VAL A 502 2.08 19.23 14.35
C VAL A 502 3.06 20.39 14.17
N GLN A 503 4.21 20.14 13.55
CA GLN A 503 5.18 21.17 13.25
C GLN A 503 4.58 22.28 12.38
N LYS A 504 3.82 21.92 11.33
CA LYS A 504 3.21 22.88 10.43
C LYS A 504 2.21 23.81 11.13
N PHE A 505 1.41 23.27 12.04
CA PHE A 505 0.51 24.08 12.87
C PHE A 505 1.28 25.01 13.81
N ASN A 506 2.36 24.53 14.45
CA ASN A 506 3.19 25.37 15.31
C ASN A 506 3.86 26.51 14.52
N GLU A 507 4.34 26.25 13.29
CA GLU A 507 4.92 27.26 12.39
C GLU A 507 3.91 28.33 11.97
N VAL A 508 2.68 27.92 11.61
CA VAL A 508 1.67 28.85 11.09
C VAL A 508 0.96 29.61 12.21
N LYS A 509 0.67 28.96 13.33
CA LYS A 509 -0.17 29.51 14.42
C LYS A 509 0.64 29.99 15.63
N GLY A 510 1.96 29.73 15.67
CA GLY A 510 2.81 30.03 16.83
C GLY A 510 2.45 29.21 18.06
N TRP A 511 1.83 28.04 17.88
CA TRP A 511 1.47 27.14 18.96
C TRP A 511 2.67 26.34 19.48
N ASN A 512 2.48 25.65 20.60
CA ASN A 512 3.46 24.74 21.19
C ASN A 512 2.84 23.36 21.45
N CYS A 513 2.16 22.83 20.43
CA CYS A 513 1.55 21.50 20.46
C CYS A 513 2.63 20.44 20.27
N LYS A 514 2.51 19.32 20.97
CA LYS A 514 3.44 18.17 20.88
C LYS A 514 2.79 16.96 20.24
N THR A 515 1.48 16.82 20.35
CA THR A 515 0.70 15.69 19.83
C THR A 515 -0.44 16.16 18.92
N LEU A 516 -1.07 15.22 18.21
CA LEU A 516 -2.31 15.51 17.48
C LEU A 516 -3.48 15.81 18.43
N ASP A 517 -3.51 15.21 19.63
CA ASP A 517 -4.51 15.52 20.65
C ASP A 517 -4.42 16.99 21.07
N ASP A 518 -3.20 17.52 21.25
CA ASP A 518 -2.99 18.95 21.53
C ASP A 518 -3.52 19.85 20.41
N LEU A 519 -3.44 19.41 19.15
CA LEU A 519 -4.02 20.13 18.02
C LEU A 519 -5.53 20.04 18.04
N TYR A 520 -6.09 18.85 18.27
CA TYR A 520 -7.53 18.60 18.32
C TYR A 520 -8.22 19.55 19.30
N GLU A 521 -7.66 19.72 20.49
CA GLU A 521 -8.19 20.61 21.53
C GLU A 521 -8.07 22.11 21.19
N ARG A 522 -7.16 22.49 20.28
CA ARG A 522 -6.91 23.89 19.89
C ARG A 522 -7.54 24.31 18.57
N ILE A 523 -7.93 23.36 17.72
CA ILE A 523 -8.52 23.66 16.42
C ILE A 523 -9.95 24.17 16.62
N GLU A 524 -10.13 25.48 16.44
CA GLU A 524 -11.44 26.13 16.44
C GLU A 524 -12.01 26.22 15.00
N ASP A 525 -11.21 26.74 14.06
CA ASP A 525 -11.57 26.84 12.65
C ASP A 525 -11.10 25.60 11.87
N LYS A 526 -12.05 24.73 11.57
CA LYS A 526 -11.81 23.49 10.82
C LYS A 526 -11.44 23.75 9.36
N ARG A 527 -11.91 24.84 8.75
CA ARG A 527 -11.59 25.18 7.35
C ARG A 527 -10.14 25.67 7.27
N GLU A 528 -9.76 26.55 8.18
CA GLU A 528 -8.36 27.00 8.31
C GLU A 528 -7.43 25.81 8.55
N ALA A 529 -7.77 24.94 9.51
CA ALA A 529 -7.00 23.75 9.81
C ALA A 529 -6.85 22.81 8.60
N ASN A 530 -7.91 22.62 7.80
CA ASN A 530 -7.85 21.84 6.57
C ASN A 530 -6.87 22.46 5.55
N VAL A 531 -6.90 23.79 5.38
CA VAL A 531 -5.96 24.54 4.51
C VAL A 531 -4.51 24.39 4.98
N ILE A 532 -4.25 24.45 6.29
CA ILE A 532 -2.91 24.27 6.86
C ILE A 532 -2.39 22.87 6.52
N ILE A 533 -3.20 21.82 6.70
CA ILE A 533 -2.80 20.44 6.34
C ILE A 533 -2.54 20.33 4.83
N ASN A 534 -3.40 20.92 3.99
CA ASN A 534 -3.25 20.92 2.52
C ASN A 534 -2.07 21.77 2.00
N SER A 535 -1.43 22.55 2.88
CA SER A 535 -0.20 23.25 2.55
C SER A 535 1.05 22.36 2.64
N LEU A 536 0.96 21.18 3.27
CA LEU A 536 2.07 20.24 3.40
C LEU A 536 2.49 19.72 2.02
N LYS A 537 3.81 19.63 1.78
CA LYS A 537 4.39 19.12 0.53
C LYS A 537 5.25 17.89 0.86
N ILE A 538 4.93 16.76 0.25
CA ILE A 538 5.59 15.47 0.41
C ILE A 538 6.18 15.10 -0.94
N CYS A 539 7.49 14.85 -0.98
CA CYS A 539 8.21 14.50 -2.20
C CYS A 539 8.93 13.16 -2.03
N ASP A 540 8.70 12.23 -2.95
CA ASP A 540 9.45 10.99 -3.08
C ASP A 540 10.38 11.06 -4.32
N PRO A 541 11.71 11.19 -4.12
CA PRO A 541 12.66 11.39 -5.20
C PRO A 541 13.05 10.10 -5.94
N ALA A 542 12.56 8.94 -5.50
CA ALA A 542 12.77 7.64 -6.14
C ALA A 542 11.48 6.83 -6.02
N VAL A 543 10.40 7.42 -6.54
CA VAL A 543 9.02 7.05 -6.20
C VAL A 543 8.64 5.62 -6.58
N GLY A 544 9.35 5.03 -7.54
CA GLY A 544 9.03 3.71 -8.05
C GLY A 544 7.56 3.65 -8.47
N SER A 545 6.84 2.69 -7.90
CA SER A 545 5.41 2.49 -8.12
C SER A 545 4.46 3.39 -7.33
N GLY A 546 5.00 4.31 -6.51
CA GLY A 546 4.19 5.24 -5.72
C GLY A 546 3.58 4.67 -4.45
N HIS A 547 4.11 3.56 -3.91
CA HIS A 547 3.57 2.97 -2.67
C HIS A 547 3.61 3.95 -1.49
N PHE A 548 4.75 4.63 -1.28
CA PHE A 548 4.89 5.68 -0.26
C PHE A 548 3.88 6.81 -0.41
N LEU A 549 3.61 7.26 -1.64
CA LEU A 549 2.66 8.35 -1.88
C LEU A 549 1.23 7.94 -1.53
N VAL A 550 0.84 6.68 -1.79
CA VAL A 550 -0.47 6.16 -1.37
C VAL A 550 -0.55 5.99 0.15
N SER A 551 0.48 5.46 0.80
CA SER A 551 0.52 5.36 2.27
C SER A 551 0.44 6.76 2.90
N ALA A 552 1.11 7.76 2.32
CA ALA A 552 1.04 9.15 2.76
C ALA A 552 -0.35 9.75 2.57
N LEU A 553 -0.98 9.55 1.41
CA LEU A 553 -2.36 9.96 1.13
C LEU A 553 -3.32 9.41 2.20
N ASN A 554 -3.24 8.11 2.46
CA ASN A 554 -4.12 7.42 3.39
C ASN A 554 -3.94 7.93 4.83
N GLU A 555 -2.70 8.13 5.27
CA GLU A 555 -2.41 8.67 6.60
C GLU A 555 -2.91 10.12 6.76
N ILE A 556 -2.75 10.98 5.75
CA ILE A 556 -3.27 12.36 5.81
C ILE A 556 -4.80 12.34 5.97
N ILE A 557 -5.51 11.51 5.21
CA ILE A 557 -6.98 11.40 5.33
C ILE A 557 -7.38 10.91 6.72
N ALA A 558 -6.68 9.91 7.27
CA ALA A 558 -6.94 9.40 8.61
C ALA A 558 -6.71 10.48 9.69
N ILE A 559 -5.63 11.26 9.60
CA ILE A 559 -5.36 12.39 10.50
C ILE A 559 -6.45 13.46 10.37
N LYS A 560 -6.91 13.76 9.15
CA LYS A 560 -8.02 14.71 8.94
C LYS A 560 -9.32 14.24 9.59
N SER A 561 -9.60 12.94 9.55
CA SER A 561 -10.74 12.36 10.27
C SER A 561 -10.55 12.45 11.79
N GLU A 562 -9.36 12.10 12.32
CA GLU A 562 -8.99 12.17 13.74
C GLU A 562 -9.16 13.60 14.30
N LEU A 563 -8.68 14.60 13.55
CA LEU A 563 -8.81 16.02 13.89
C LEU A 563 -10.20 16.60 13.61
N ARG A 564 -11.13 15.82 13.03
CA ARG A 564 -12.47 16.24 12.59
C ARG A 564 -12.47 17.40 11.59
N VAL A 565 -11.42 17.50 10.78
CA VAL A 565 -11.25 18.49 9.71
C VAL A 565 -11.42 17.89 8.31
N LEU A 566 -11.86 16.64 8.21
CA LEU A 566 -12.40 16.08 6.97
C LEU A 566 -13.80 16.66 6.75
N LEU A 567 -13.91 17.57 5.77
CA LEU A 567 -15.10 18.39 5.53
C LEU A 567 -15.80 17.98 4.23
N ASP A 568 -17.12 18.13 4.19
CA ASP A 568 -17.89 18.08 2.95
C ASP A 568 -17.81 19.41 2.16
N THR A 569 -18.46 19.44 1.01
CA THR A 569 -18.53 20.62 0.11
C THR A 569 -19.19 21.86 0.74
N SER A 570 -19.99 21.69 1.79
CA SER A 570 -20.57 22.79 2.58
C SER A 570 -19.66 23.27 3.72
N GLY A 571 -18.53 22.58 3.94
CA GLY A 571 -17.59 22.83 5.03
C GLY A 571 -18.04 22.24 6.37
N LYS A 572 -18.98 21.28 6.38
CA LYS A 572 -19.36 20.55 7.60
C LYS A 572 -18.51 19.30 7.77
N SER A 573 -18.20 18.98 9.02
CA SER A 573 -17.38 17.83 9.39
C SER A 573 -18.14 16.51 9.25
N LEU A 574 -17.46 15.46 8.77
CA LEU A 574 -17.94 14.08 8.76
C LEU A 574 -17.75 13.41 10.13
N LYS A 575 -18.27 14.01 11.21
CA LYS A 575 -18.04 13.56 12.59
C LYS A 575 -18.62 12.18 12.91
N ASP A 576 -19.61 11.74 12.13
CA ASP A 576 -20.29 10.45 12.30
C ASP A 576 -19.55 9.31 11.59
N TYR A 577 -18.40 9.61 10.97
CA TYR A 577 -17.56 8.64 10.28
C TYR A 577 -16.13 8.66 10.84
N ARG A 578 -15.58 7.46 11.06
CA ARG A 578 -14.19 7.27 11.45
C ARG A 578 -13.41 6.70 10.29
N VAL A 579 -12.31 7.36 9.93
CA VAL A 579 -11.36 6.85 8.94
C VAL A 579 -10.10 6.35 9.64
N GLU A 580 -9.66 5.14 9.30
CA GLU A 580 -8.41 4.57 9.80
C GLU A 580 -7.65 3.81 8.72
N VAL A 581 -6.32 3.83 8.79
CA VAL A 581 -5.46 3.03 7.92
C VAL A 581 -5.20 1.68 8.58
N ARG A 582 -5.52 0.59 7.89
CA ARG A 582 -5.18 -0.79 8.32
C ARG A 582 -4.66 -1.59 7.14
N ASN A 583 -3.52 -2.26 7.32
CA ASN A 583 -2.84 -3.02 6.25
C ASN A 583 -2.68 -2.19 4.97
N ASP A 584 -2.25 -0.94 5.11
CA ASP A 584 -2.07 0.02 4.00
C ASP A 584 -3.36 0.36 3.21
N LYS A 585 -4.54 -0.03 3.71
CA LYS A 585 -5.85 0.34 3.16
C LYS A 585 -6.54 1.36 4.03
N LEU A 586 -7.19 2.33 3.39
CA LEU A 586 -8.04 3.32 4.04
C LEU A 586 -9.42 2.72 4.30
N LEU A 587 -9.81 2.58 5.55
CA LEU A 587 -11.10 2.03 5.97
C LEU A 587 -11.96 3.13 6.57
N VAL A 588 -13.21 3.19 6.15
CA VAL A 588 -14.19 4.17 6.62
C VAL A 588 -15.29 3.43 7.34
N TYR A 589 -15.57 3.83 8.57
CA TYR A 589 -16.60 3.26 9.43
C TYR A 589 -17.65 4.31 9.76
N ASP A 590 -18.91 3.91 9.83
CA ASP A 590 -19.96 4.73 10.45
C ASP A 590 -19.88 4.68 12.00
N ASP A 591 -20.79 5.38 12.66
CA ASP A 591 -20.93 5.48 14.11
C ASP A 591 -21.32 4.15 14.78
N GLU A 592 -22.03 3.29 14.05
CA GLU A 592 -22.35 1.91 14.44
C GLU A 592 -21.14 0.96 14.30
N GLY A 593 -20.07 1.39 13.63
CA GLY A 593 -18.86 0.62 13.40
C GLY A 593 -18.94 -0.34 12.21
N ASN A 594 -19.92 -0.18 11.33
CA ASN A 594 -20.04 -0.89 10.07
C ASN A 594 -19.13 -0.25 9.01
N LEU A 595 -18.70 -1.05 8.03
CA LEU A 595 -17.87 -0.54 6.93
C LEU A 595 -18.72 0.28 5.96
N PHE A 596 -18.22 1.45 5.59
CA PHE A 596 -18.87 2.31 4.62
C PHE A 596 -18.92 1.65 3.25
N ALA A 597 -20.13 1.56 2.69
CA ALA A 597 -20.37 1.16 1.31
C ALA A 597 -21.19 2.26 0.62
N TYR A 598 -20.70 2.75 -0.51
CA TYR A 598 -21.35 3.81 -1.28
C TYR A 598 -22.61 3.29 -1.98
N HIS A 599 -23.69 4.07 -1.90
CA HIS A 599 -24.91 3.87 -2.68
C HIS A 599 -25.34 5.22 -3.26
N PRO A 600 -25.38 5.38 -4.61
CA PRO A 600 -25.67 6.66 -5.25
C PRO A 600 -27.01 7.29 -4.83
N ASN A 601 -28.02 6.46 -4.53
CA ASN A 601 -29.35 6.91 -4.16
C ASN A 601 -29.48 7.38 -2.69
N ASN A 602 -28.44 7.24 -1.87
CA ASN A 602 -28.45 7.65 -0.47
C ASN A 602 -27.66 8.96 -0.29
N LYS A 603 -28.36 10.02 0.15
CA LYS A 603 -27.80 11.38 0.28
C LYS A 603 -26.61 11.47 1.24
N GLU A 604 -26.64 10.79 2.39
CA GLU A 604 -25.53 10.85 3.34
C GLU A 604 -24.33 10.07 2.81
N LYS A 605 -24.56 8.89 2.21
CA LYS A 605 -23.48 8.13 1.59
C LYS A 605 -22.86 8.86 0.40
N GLN A 606 -23.67 9.57 -0.37
CA GLN A 606 -23.21 10.47 -1.43
C GLN A 606 -22.30 11.57 -0.88
N ARG A 607 -22.74 12.25 0.18
CA ARG A 607 -21.98 13.33 0.83
C ARG A 607 -20.61 12.85 1.31
N VAL A 608 -20.55 11.68 1.97
CA VAL A 608 -19.29 11.09 2.46
C VAL A 608 -18.37 10.70 1.30
N GLN A 609 -18.92 10.06 0.27
CA GLN A 609 -18.17 9.66 -0.92
C GLN A 609 -17.55 10.88 -1.63
N GLN A 610 -18.33 11.94 -1.81
CA GLN A 610 -17.87 13.21 -2.40
C GLN A 610 -16.76 13.87 -1.59
N ALA A 611 -16.92 13.95 -0.26
CA ALA A 611 -15.92 14.53 0.62
C ALA A 611 -14.59 13.76 0.56
N LEU A 612 -14.63 12.43 0.58
CA LEU A 612 -13.45 11.58 0.45
C LEU A 612 -12.77 11.76 -0.91
N PHE A 613 -13.54 11.81 -1.99
CA PHE A 613 -13.02 12.04 -3.34
C PHE A 613 -12.30 13.38 -3.44
N HIS A 614 -12.96 14.48 -3.06
CA HIS A 614 -12.40 15.82 -3.20
C HIS A 614 -11.19 16.04 -2.30
N GLU A 615 -11.19 15.46 -1.08
CA GLU A 615 -10.04 15.56 -0.21
C GLU A 615 -8.85 14.76 -0.76
N LYS A 616 -9.08 13.53 -1.26
CA LYS A 616 -8.03 12.76 -1.94
C LYS A 616 -7.49 13.49 -3.16
N GLN A 617 -8.37 14.03 -4.00
CA GLN A 617 -8.01 14.84 -5.16
C GLN A 617 -7.13 16.02 -4.76
N THR A 618 -7.54 16.77 -3.74
CA THR A 618 -6.80 17.95 -3.24
C THR A 618 -5.40 17.57 -2.76
N ILE A 619 -5.26 16.46 -2.05
CA ILE A 619 -3.96 15.97 -1.57
C ILE A 619 -3.09 15.48 -2.73
N ILE A 620 -3.63 14.70 -3.67
CA ILE A 620 -2.89 14.19 -4.82
C ILE A 620 -2.39 15.35 -5.70
N GLU A 621 -3.23 16.35 -5.97
CA GLU A 621 -2.89 17.51 -6.79
C GLU A 621 -2.00 18.51 -6.04
N GLY A 622 -2.25 18.72 -4.75
CA GLY A 622 -1.63 19.79 -3.99
C GLY A 622 -0.37 19.37 -3.24
N CYS A 623 -0.35 18.17 -2.69
CA CYS A 623 0.56 17.80 -1.60
C CYS A 623 1.59 16.74 -2.00
N LEU A 624 1.28 15.85 -2.94
CA LEU A 624 2.12 14.69 -3.27
C LEU A 624 2.92 14.94 -4.53
N PHE A 625 4.23 14.68 -4.47
CA PHE A 625 5.19 14.84 -5.56
C PHE A 625 6.09 13.61 -5.66
N GLY A 626 6.43 13.20 -6.89
CA GLY A 626 7.20 11.98 -7.12
C GLY A 626 8.10 12.08 -8.34
N VAL A 627 9.32 11.54 -8.23
CA VAL A 627 10.29 11.49 -9.32
C VAL A 627 10.84 10.07 -9.43
N ASP A 628 10.91 9.53 -10.63
CA ASP A 628 11.61 8.27 -10.90
C ASP A 628 12.34 8.33 -12.24
N ILE A 629 13.52 7.71 -12.33
CA ILE A 629 14.30 7.68 -13.57
C ILE A 629 13.65 6.77 -14.63
N ASN A 630 12.91 5.75 -14.21
CA ASN A 630 12.26 4.81 -15.10
C ASN A 630 10.86 5.34 -15.48
N PRO A 631 10.60 5.60 -16.78
CA PRO A 631 9.31 6.11 -17.22
C PRO A 631 8.16 5.14 -16.95
N ASN A 632 8.42 3.83 -16.92
CA ASN A 632 7.38 2.86 -16.62
C ASN A 632 6.99 2.91 -15.13
N SER A 633 7.94 3.16 -14.21
CA SER A 633 7.67 3.35 -12.77
C SER A 633 6.75 4.55 -12.55
N VAL A 634 7.04 5.67 -13.22
CA VAL A 634 6.19 6.87 -13.22
C VAL A 634 4.76 6.55 -13.66
N THR A 635 4.59 5.78 -14.75
CA THR A 635 3.27 5.36 -15.22
C THR A 635 2.52 4.52 -14.19
N ILE A 636 3.20 3.57 -13.52
CA ILE A 636 2.59 2.78 -12.44
C ILE A 636 2.19 3.67 -11.26
N CYS A 637 3.07 4.59 -10.84
CA CYS A 637 2.78 5.50 -9.74
C CYS A 637 1.51 6.31 -10.03
N ARG A 638 1.39 6.85 -11.25
CA ARG A 638 0.18 7.57 -11.68
C ARG A 638 -1.05 6.65 -11.66
N LEU A 639 -0.95 5.45 -12.24
CA LEU A 639 -2.02 4.45 -12.21
C LEU A 639 -2.47 4.14 -10.78
N ARG A 640 -1.54 3.93 -9.86
CA ARG A 640 -1.82 3.61 -8.47
C ARG A 640 -2.59 4.73 -7.77
N LEU A 641 -2.20 5.99 -8.00
CA LEU A 641 -2.91 7.15 -7.47
C LEU A 641 -4.31 7.30 -8.08
N TRP A 642 -4.47 7.07 -9.39
CA TRP A 642 -5.79 7.05 -10.03
C TRP A 642 -6.69 5.94 -9.50
N ILE A 643 -6.17 4.73 -9.27
CA ILE A 643 -6.95 3.65 -8.67
C ILE A 643 -7.41 4.03 -7.26
N GLU A 644 -6.53 4.65 -6.47
CA GLU A 644 -6.89 5.07 -5.11
C GLU A 644 -7.97 6.17 -5.09
N LEU A 645 -7.98 7.05 -6.09
CA LEU A 645 -9.03 8.06 -6.27
C LEU A 645 -10.33 7.44 -6.82
N LEU A 646 -10.20 6.53 -7.79
CA LEU A 646 -11.31 5.82 -8.43
C LEU A 646 -12.19 5.13 -7.39
N LYS A 647 -11.63 4.51 -6.33
CA LYS A 647 -12.38 3.91 -5.21
C LYS A 647 -13.44 4.85 -4.60
N ASN A 648 -13.19 6.16 -4.63
CA ASN A 648 -14.10 7.17 -4.11
C ASN A 648 -14.86 7.96 -5.20
N ALA A 649 -14.79 7.55 -6.47
CA ALA A 649 -15.60 8.15 -7.53
C ALA A 649 -17.10 8.09 -7.19
N TYR A 650 -17.86 9.07 -7.68
CA TYR A 650 -19.27 9.23 -7.34
C TYR A 650 -20.08 9.70 -8.55
N TYR A 651 -21.39 9.49 -8.52
CA TYR A 651 -22.31 10.04 -9.52
C TYR A 651 -22.67 11.49 -9.19
N ARG A 652 -22.46 12.39 -10.15
CA ARG A 652 -22.95 13.77 -10.09
C ARG A 652 -24.47 13.83 -10.32
N GLU A 653 -25.04 15.00 -10.06
CA GLU A 653 -26.49 15.25 -10.25
C GLU A 653 -26.94 15.09 -11.71
N ASP A 654 -26.03 15.25 -12.68
CA ASP A 654 -26.28 15.04 -14.10
C ASP A 654 -26.29 13.56 -14.53
N GLY A 655 -26.11 12.63 -13.57
CA GLY A 655 -26.07 11.19 -13.81
C GLY A 655 -24.74 10.67 -14.37
N ASN A 656 -23.73 11.53 -14.52
CA ASN A 656 -22.40 11.13 -14.95
C ASN A 656 -21.50 10.80 -13.76
N LEU A 657 -20.56 9.87 -13.96
CA LEU A 657 -19.52 9.60 -12.96
C LEU A 657 -18.51 10.77 -12.92
N GLU A 658 -18.02 11.08 -11.73
CA GLU A 658 -17.02 12.11 -11.54
C GLU A 658 -15.72 11.81 -12.30
N THR A 659 -15.18 12.83 -12.95
CA THR A 659 -13.96 12.69 -13.77
C THR A 659 -12.71 12.67 -12.89
N LEU A 660 -11.67 12.00 -13.37
CA LEU A 660 -10.39 11.95 -12.67
C LEU A 660 -9.49 13.10 -13.12
N PRO A 661 -8.71 13.71 -12.22
CA PRO A 661 -7.85 14.82 -12.55
C PRO A 661 -6.59 14.39 -13.31
N ASN A 662 -5.93 15.37 -13.91
CA ASN A 662 -4.62 15.19 -14.55
C ASN A 662 -3.48 15.22 -13.51
N ILE A 663 -3.03 14.05 -13.07
CA ILE A 663 -1.99 13.90 -12.03
C ILE A 663 -0.55 13.96 -12.57
N ASP A 664 -0.37 14.07 -13.90
CA ASP A 664 0.94 13.96 -14.57
C ASP A 664 1.91 15.09 -14.22
N ILE A 665 1.41 16.20 -13.67
CA ILE A 665 2.24 17.35 -13.30
C ILE A 665 3.11 17.05 -12.09
N ASN A 666 2.62 16.27 -11.13
CA ASN A 666 3.32 16.07 -9.86
C ASN A 666 4.21 14.83 -9.85
N ILE A 667 3.97 13.88 -10.78
CA ILE A 667 4.77 12.66 -10.89
C ILE A 667 5.55 12.70 -12.21
N LYS A 668 6.87 12.78 -12.13
CA LYS A 668 7.73 13.07 -13.30
C LYS A 668 8.82 12.03 -13.50
N CYS A 669 9.13 11.79 -14.77
CA CYS A 669 10.30 11.02 -15.15
C CYS A 669 11.54 11.89 -15.02
N GLY A 670 12.55 11.40 -14.31
CA GLY A 670 13.85 12.02 -14.22
C GLY A 670 14.75 11.40 -13.15
N ASN A 671 16.04 11.57 -13.33
CA ASN A 671 17.10 11.38 -12.37
C ASN A 671 17.05 12.50 -11.31
N SER A 672 16.72 12.13 -10.08
CA SER A 672 16.66 13.04 -8.93
C SER A 672 18.03 13.48 -8.41
N LEU A 673 19.12 12.80 -8.79
CA LEU A 673 20.49 13.16 -8.40
C LEU A 673 21.06 14.31 -9.25
N ILE A 674 20.49 14.56 -10.42
CA ILE A 674 20.98 15.58 -11.36
C ILE A 674 20.04 16.77 -11.30
N SER A 675 20.57 17.91 -10.84
CA SER A 675 19.88 19.18 -10.91
C SER A 675 20.39 20.01 -12.08
N ARG A 676 19.46 20.47 -12.91
CA ARG A 676 19.76 21.41 -14.00
C ARG A 676 20.09 22.83 -13.49
N PHE A 677 19.74 23.15 -12.25
CA PHE A 677 19.84 24.51 -11.69
C PHE A 677 20.31 24.49 -10.23
N ALA A 678 21.13 25.44 -9.79
CA ALA A 678 21.51 25.51 -8.38
C ALA A 678 20.27 25.72 -7.48
N LEU A 679 20.22 25.04 -6.33
CA LEU A 679 19.04 25.02 -5.44
C LEU A 679 18.70 26.42 -4.88
N ASP A 680 19.69 27.30 -4.77
CA ASP A 680 19.62 28.65 -4.24
C ASP A 680 19.13 29.71 -5.25
N VAL A 681 18.87 29.36 -6.52
CA VAL A 681 18.47 30.36 -7.53
C VAL A 681 17.08 30.92 -7.25
N ASP A 682 16.97 32.25 -7.11
CA ASP A 682 15.68 32.93 -6.91
C ASP A 682 14.82 32.91 -8.20
N VAL A 683 13.87 31.98 -8.21
CA VAL A 683 12.90 31.75 -9.29
C VAL A 683 12.09 33.02 -9.61
N LYS A 684 11.83 33.88 -8.61
CA LYS A 684 11.05 35.12 -8.80
C LYS A 684 11.76 36.10 -9.71
N GLN A 685 13.08 36.25 -9.54
CA GLN A 685 13.89 37.18 -10.33
C GLN A 685 14.03 36.74 -11.79
N VAL A 686 14.07 35.43 -12.02
CA VAL A 686 14.17 34.85 -13.39
C VAL A 686 12.85 35.04 -14.16
N LEU A 687 11.71 34.87 -13.50
CA LEU A 687 10.38 34.98 -14.12
C LEU A 687 9.99 36.43 -14.44
N GLN A 688 10.32 37.39 -13.56
CA GLN A 688 10.04 38.82 -13.78
C GLN A 688 10.64 39.36 -15.09
N LYS A 689 11.78 38.82 -15.56
CA LYS A 689 12.43 39.24 -16.82
C LYS A 689 11.66 38.87 -18.09
N GLN A 690 10.73 37.92 -18.04
CA GLN A 690 9.99 37.40 -19.20
C GLN A 690 8.52 37.86 -19.26
N LYS A 691 8.10 38.79 -18.38
CA LYS A 691 6.69 39.19 -18.18
C LYS A 691 5.75 38.04 -17.76
N PHE A 692 6.27 36.88 -17.38
CA PHE A 692 5.47 35.80 -16.82
C PHE A 692 5.55 35.82 -15.29
N SER A 693 4.41 35.69 -14.60
CA SER A 693 4.38 35.62 -13.15
C SER A 693 4.33 34.17 -12.64
N ILE A 694 4.78 33.93 -11.40
CA ILE A 694 4.57 32.64 -10.71
C ILE A 694 3.07 32.33 -10.62
N GLU A 695 2.25 33.37 -10.49
CA GLU A 695 0.80 33.26 -10.39
C GLU A 695 0.19 32.79 -11.72
N GLU A 696 0.65 33.28 -12.87
CA GLU A 696 0.25 32.78 -14.18
C GLU A 696 0.64 31.32 -14.38
N TYR A 697 1.84 30.91 -13.96
CA TYR A 697 2.24 29.50 -14.01
C TYR A 697 1.34 28.64 -13.12
N ARG A 698 1.08 29.07 -11.88
CA ARG A 698 0.18 28.35 -10.96
C ARG A 698 -1.24 28.27 -11.50
N ASN A 699 -1.75 29.34 -12.10
CA ASN A 699 -3.06 29.37 -12.73
C ASN A 699 -3.09 28.42 -13.94
N ALA A 700 -2.10 28.46 -14.82
CA ALA A 700 -2.01 27.53 -15.96
C ALA A 700 -1.97 26.06 -15.51
N VAL A 701 -1.20 25.76 -14.46
CA VAL A 701 -1.13 24.43 -13.83
C VAL A 701 -2.49 24.03 -13.23
N GLN A 702 -3.16 24.94 -12.53
CA GLN A 702 -4.48 24.67 -11.93
C GLN A 702 -5.55 24.46 -13.01
N THR A 703 -5.53 25.27 -14.07
CA THR A 703 -6.43 25.13 -15.22
C THR A 703 -6.17 23.83 -15.96
N TYR A 704 -4.92 23.41 -16.13
CA TYR A 704 -4.59 22.12 -16.73
C TYR A 704 -5.13 20.93 -15.92
N ARG A 705 -4.97 20.97 -14.58
CA ARG A 705 -5.41 19.90 -13.69
C ARG A 705 -6.91 19.66 -13.79
N ASN A 706 -7.66 20.75 -13.92
CA ASN A 706 -9.12 20.76 -13.99
C ASN A 706 -9.65 20.97 -15.42
N ALA A 707 -8.80 20.82 -16.45
CA ALA A 707 -9.20 21.10 -17.82
C ALA A 707 -10.33 20.16 -18.21
N GLU A 708 -11.48 20.70 -18.64
CA GLU A 708 -12.68 19.90 -18.92
C GLU A 708 -12.59 19.18 -20.27
N ASN A 709 -11.72 19.66 -21.16
CA ASN A 709 -11.56 19.16 -22.52
C ASN A 709 -10.10 19.19 -23.01
N LYS A 710 -9.84 18.43 -24.08
CA LYS A 710 -8.52 18.28 -24.71
C LYS A 710 -7.92 19.58 -25.24
N GLU A 711 -8.74 20.52 -25.70
CA GLU A 711 -8.27 21.78 -26.30
C GLU A 711 -7.69 22.68 -25.21
N GLN A 712 -8.46 22.95 -24.15
CA GLN A 712 -8.00 23.66 -22.97
C GLN A 712 -6.74 23.03 -22.37
N LYS A 713 -6.68 21.70 -22.35
CA LYS A 713 -5.51 20.96 -21.88
C LYS A 713 -4.26 21.24 -22.73
N ARG A 714 -4.37 21.12 -24.06
CA ARG A 714 -3.26 21.41 -25.01
C ARG A 714 -2.80 22.85 -24.95
N GLU A 715 -3.73 23.80 -24.81
CA GLU A 715 -3.41 25.21 -24.64
C GLU A 715 -2.57 25.43 -23.37
N MET A 716 -3.00 24.84 -22.24
CA MET A 716 -2.27 24.94 -20.99
C MET A 716 -0.93 24.19 -21.04
N GLU A 717 -0.83 23.03 -21.70
CA GLU A 717 0.45 22.34 -21.92
C GLU A 717 1.43 23.21 -22.69
N THR A 718 0.96 23.84 -23.76
CA THR A 718 1.76 24.74 -24.60
C THR A 718 2.22 25.94 -23.78
N LEU A 719 1.34 26.53 -22.97
CA LEU A 719 1.66 27.63 -22.08
C LEU A 719 2.69 27.23 -21.02
N ILE A 720 2.47 26.10 -20.34
CA ILE A 720 3.39 25.55 -19.33
C ILE A 720 4.76 25.27 -19.96
N ALA A 721 4.80 24.65 -21.14
CA ALA A 721 6.04 24.37 -21.86
C ALA A 721 6.77 25.66 -22.25
N LYS A 722 6.04 26.67 -22.73
CA LYS A 722 6.59 28.00 -23.06
C LYS A 722 7.18 28.69 -21.83
N ILE A 723 6.48 28.67 -20.69
CA ILE A 723 6.97 29.23 -19.43
C ILE A 723 8.24 28.49 -18.98
N LYS A 724 8.25 27.16 -19.03
CA LYS A 724 9.42 26.33 -18.67
C LYS A 724 10.62 26.57 -19.57
N ALA A 725 10.40 26.69 -20.88
CA ALA A 725 11.44 26.99 -21.85
C ALA A 725 12.05 28.37 -21.59
N GLY A 726 11.20 29.40 -21.36
CA GLY A 726 11.65 30.75 -20.98
C GLY A 726 12.44 30.78 -19.68
N PHE A 727 12.04 29.97 -18.68
CA PHE A 727 12.76 29.81 -17.42
C PHE A 727 14.15 29.20 -17.62
N SER A 728 14.22 28.11 -18.39
CA SER A 728 15.46 27.37 -18.65
C SER A 728 16.48 28.21 -19.43
N ALA A 729 16.02 28.99 -20.41
CA ALA A 729 16.86 29.88 -21.21
C ALA A 729 17.54 30.97 -20.35
N ASN A 730 16.84 31.56 -19.37
CA ASN A 730 17.39 32.64 -18.55
C ASN A 730 18.31 32.17 -17.41
N LEU A 731 18.05 31.00 -16.83
CA LEU A 731 18.96 30.38 -15.84
C LEU A 731 20.33 30.07 -16.45
N LEU A 732 20.36 29.71 -17.73
CA LEU A 732 21.58 29.50 -18.51
C LEU A 732 22.35 30.80 -18.82
N ILE A 733 21.75 31.98 -18.66
CA ILE A 733 22.44 33.28 -18.89
C ILE A 733 23.32 33.66 -17.69
N GLY A 734 22.98 33.18 -16.49
CA GLY A 734 23.71 33.41 -15.24
C GLY A 734 24.62 32.26 -14.79
N ASP A 735 24.78 31.21 -15.61
CA ASP A 735 25.64 30.08 -15.30
C ASP A 735 27.10 30.55 -15.08
N PRO A 736 27.70 30.32 -13.90
CA PRO A 736 29.09 30.69 -13.61
C PRO A 736 30.07 30.18 -14.68
N LYS A 737 29.81 29.01 -15.29
CA LYS A 737 30.63 28.46 -16.36
C LYS A 737 30.55 29.33 -17.62
N LYS A 738 29.35 29.79 -18.02
CA LYS A 738 29.21 30.69 -19.18
C LYS A 738 29.74 32.09 -18.93
N VAL A 739 29.59 32.60 -17.70
CA VAL A 739 30.21 33.88 -17.30
C VAL A 739 31.73 33.77 -17.37
N LYS A 740 32.31 32.68 -16.83
CA LYS A 740 33.74 32.40 -16.91
C LYS A 740 34.20 32.23 -18.36
N LEU A 741 33.43 31.55 -19.20
CA LEU A 741 33.72 31.42 -20.64
C LEU A 741 33.80 32.80 -21.31
N ARG A 742 32.83 33.70 -21.06
CA ARG A 742 32.86 35.07 -21.59
C ARG A 742 34.04 35.88 -21.06
N GLN A 743 34.42 35.70 -19.79
CA GLN A 743 35.61 36.35 -19.22
C GLN A 743 36.88 35.87 -19.91
N LEU A 744 37.06 34.56 -20.08
CA LEU A 744 38.23 33.98 -20.77
C LEU A 744 38.29 34.40 -22.25
N GLN A 745 37.14 34.43 -22.94
CA GLN A 745 37.06 34.93 -24.31
C GLN A 745 37.37 36.43 -24.40
N GLY A 746 36.93 37.23 -23.44
CA GLY A 746 37.28 38.65 -23.34
C GLY A 746 38.77 38.86 -23.03
N GLU A 747 39.36 38.04 -22.16
CA GLU A 747 40.80 38.04 -21.89
C GLU A 747 41.61 37.68 -23.13
N LEU A 748 41.21 36.65 -23.86
CA LEU A 748 41.82 36.25 -25.14
C LEU A 748 41.71 37.38 -26.17
N TYR A 749 40.52 37.94 -26.34
CA TYR A 749 40.28 39.05 -27.27
C TYR A 749 41.14 40.27 -26.93
N ASN A 750 41.28 40.61 -25.65
CA ASN A 750 42.16 41.70 -25.21
C ASN A 750 43.64 41.37 -25.44
N LEU A 751 44.04 40.10 -25.28
CA LEU A 751 45.42 39.66 -25.49
C LEU A 751 45.81 39.67 -26.98
N GLU A 752 44.85 39.39 -27.86
CA GLU A 752 45.06 39.34 -29.32
C GLU A 752 44.89 40.73 -29.98
N ASN A 753 44.04 41.59 -29.42
CA ASN A 753 43.74 42.92 -29.96
C ASN A 753 44.37 44.07 -29.17
N GLN A 754 45.28 43.78 -28.22
CA GLN A 754 46.08 44.81 -27.58
C GLN A 754 46.95 45.51 -28.63
N GLY A 755 46.61 46.75 -28.97
CA GLY A 755 47.45 47.61 -29.81
C GLY A 755 48.79 47.84 -29.12
N LEU A 756 49.85 47.28 -29.70
CA LEU A 756 51.21 47.41 -29.19
C LEU A 756 51.76 48.81 -29.50
N LEU A 757 52.10 49.57 -28.46
CA LEU A 757 52.77 50.88 -28.58
C LEU A 757 54.28 50.75 -28.90
N PHE A 758 54.88 49.55 -28.75
CA PHE A 758 56.29 49.23 -29.01
C PHE A 758 56.44 47.79 -29.54
N GLU A 759 57.52 47.49 -30.28
CA GLU A 759 57.83 46.13 -30.75
C GLU A 759 58.14 45.16 -29.59
N GLU A 760 57.46 44.00 -29.56
CA GLU A 760 57.68 42.96 -28.56
C GLU A 760 59.05 42.27 -28.73
N THR A 761 59.70 41.92 -27.63
CA THR A 761 60.89 41.06 -27.64
C THR A 761 60.52 39.59 -27.90
N LYS A 762 61.46 38.79 -28.43
CA LYS A 762 61.26 37.34 -28.68
C LYS A 762 60.80 36.56 -27.43
N THR A 763 61.18 37.01 -26.24
CA THR A 763 60.79 36.39 -24.97
C THR A 763 59.33 36.71 -24.61
N GLU A 764 58.89 37.95 -24.86
CA GLU A 764 57.51 38.40 -24.63
C GLU A 764 56.54 37.75 -25.63
N GLN A 765 56.94 37.64 -26.90
CA GLN A 765 56.16 36.97 -27.94
C GLN A 765 55.90 35.50 -27.59
N LYS A 766 56.93 34.78 -27.14
CA LYS A 766 56.83 33.37 -26.74
C LYS A 766 55.99 33.19 -25.46
N ALA A 767 56.04 34.15 -24.54
CA ALA A 767 55.21 34.15 -23.33
C ALA A 767 53.73 34.42 -23.66
N ARG A 768 53.45 35.33 -24.60
CA ARG A 768 52.11 35.63 -25.11
C ARG A 768 51.51 34.42 -25.82
N GLU A 769 52.25 33.80 -26.74
CA GLU A 769 51.82 32.57 -27.44
C GLU A 769 51.46 31.46 -26.46
N LYS A 770 52.29 31.21 -25.44
CA LYS A 770 51.99 30.20 -24.41
C LYS A 770 50.72 30.51 -23.62
N LYS A 771 50.44 31.79 -23.37
CA LYS A 771 49.23 32.24 -22.65
C LYS A 771 47.98 32.11 -23.53
N VAL A 772 48.07 32.44 -24.83
CA VAL A 772 47.02 32.20 -25.82
C VAL A 772 46.68 30.72 -25.93
N THR A 773 47.67 29.83 -26.07
CA THR A 773 47.42 28.38 -26.13
C THR A 773 46.74 27.86 -24.87
N LYS A 774 47.12 28.37 -23.70
CA LYS A 774 46.48 27.98 -22.43
C LYS A 774 45.03 28.44 -22.35
N LEU A 775 44.75 29.69 -22.72
CA LEU A 775 43.40 30.25 -22.75
C LEU A 775 42.51 29.48 -23.74
N ASN A 776 43.01 29.19 -24.95
CA ASN A 776 42.28 28.40 -25.95
C ASN A 776 41.94 26.99 -25.43
N ASN A 777 42.89 26.28 -24.82
CA ASN A 777 42.61 24.96 -24.25
C ASN A 777 41.57 25.00 -23.11
N GLU A 778 41.61 26.03 -22.25
CA GLU A 778 40.60 26.21 -21.20
C GLU A 778 39.22 26.59 -21.77
N ILE A 779 39.18 27.44 -22.80
CA ILE A 779 37.97 27.81 -23.54
C ILE A 779 37.37 26.58 -24.22
N ASP A 780 38.16 25.78 -24.93
CA ASP A 780 37.70 24.58 -25.65
C ASP A 780 37.13 23.56 -24.67
N LYS A 781 37.82 23.32 -23.55
CA LYS A 781 37.34 22.43 -22.50
C LYS A 781 36.03 22.91 -21.88
N LEU A 782 35.94 24.20 -21.51
CA LEU A 782 34.70 24.75 -20.96
C LEU A 782 33.56 24.74 -22.00
N THR A 783 33.87 25.01 -23.26
CA THR A 783 32.89 25.01 -24.36
C THR A 783 32.37 23.60 -24.62
N ALA A 784 33.23 22.58 -24.60
CA ALA A 784 32.82 21.18 -24.67
C ALA A 784 31.96 20.78 -23.45
N GLU A 785 32.35 21.17 -22.23
CA GLU A 785 31.54 20.92 -21.03
C GLU A 785 30.18 21.62 -21.10
N ILE A 786 30.12 22.87 -21.56
CA ILE A 786 28.86 23.62 -21.75
C ILE A 786 28.03 22.99 -22.86
N ALA A 787 28.64 22.58 -23.97
CA ALA A 787 27.95 21.89 -25.06
C ALA A 787 27.42 20.52 -24.63
N ASP A 788 28.12 19.77 -23.78
CA ASP A 788 27.61 18.52 -23.17
C ASP A 788 26.43 18.78 -22.22
N ILE A 789 26.47 19.89 -21.48
CA ILE A 789 25.36 20.35 -20.61
C ILE A 789 24.15 20.81 -21.46
N GLU A 790 24.39 21.53 -22.55
CA GLU A 790 23.37 22.14 -23.41
C GLU A 790 22.77 21.19 -24.45
N SER A 791 23.56 20.23 -24.94
CA SER A 791 23.13 19.17 -25.87
C SER A 791 22.19 18.15 -25.23
N GLY A 792 21.88 18.31 -23.94
CA GLY A 792 20.84 17.56 -23.26
C GLY A 792 21.28 16.19 -22.79
N ARG A 793 22.31 15.54 -23.35
CA ARG A 793 22.65 14.14 -23.00
C ARG A 793 22.79 13.84 -21.51
N LEU A 794 23.27 14.80 -20.71
CA LEU A 794 23.42 14.66 -19.25
C LEU A 794 22.14 15.05 -18.45
N TYR A 795 21.23 15.83 -19.06
CA TYR A 795 20.05 16.44 -18.44
C TYR A 795 18.72 16.08 -19.12
N ASP A 796 18.71 15.22 -20.15
CA ASP A 796 17.50 14.73 -20.82
C ASP A 796 16.58 14.02 -19.83
N ASN A 797 17.19 13.49 -18.76
CA ASN A 797 16.53 12.89 -17.63
C ASN A 797 16.61 13.76 -16.36
N ALA A 798 17.02 15.03 -16.34
CA ALA A 798 17.09 15.78 -15.08
C ALA A 798 15.68 16.07 -14.52
N SER A 799 15.48 15.84 -13.21
CA SER A 799 14.15 16.01 -12.60
C SER A 799 13.61 17.45 -12.74
N PRO A 800 12.37 17.63 -13.24
CA PRO A 800 11.73 18.94 -13.29
C PRO A 800 11.07 19.36 -11.96
N ILE A 801 11.07 18.52 -10.91
CA ILE A 801 10.40 18.78 -9.62
C ILE A 801 11.38 19.30 -8.57
N GLN A 802 12.17 20.31 -8.93
CA GLN A 802 13.06 20.96 -7.97
C GLN A 802 12.61 22.41 -7.76
N LYS A 803 11.41 22.56 -7.18
CA LYS A 803 11.01 23.60 -6.21
C LYS A 803 9.56 23.47 -5.78
#